data_AF-A0A518GHG3-F1
#
_entry.id   AF-A0A518GHG3-F1
#
_cell.length_a   1.000
_cell.length_b   1.000
_cell.length_c   1.000
_cell.angle_alpha   90.00
_cell.angle_beta   90.00
_cell.angle_gamma   90.00
#
_symmetry.space_group_name_H-M   'P 1'
#
loop_
_entity.id
_entity.type
_entity.pdbx_description
1 polymer ?
#
loop_
_entity_poly.entity_id
_entity_poly.type
_entity_poly.pdbx_seq_one_letter_code
_entity_poly.pdbx_strand_id
1 'polypeptide(L)'
;MTAIRRSNELMDLFIDRRESVVPVSTRQSEWLRFPYRSASLLASLGLTFSIAGCQPDSGSTAQKSAAATATSPAQTGGLEPETSSQAAPPAAPEIVDQEALDESGRIVLESTRPPLSVPEPDPVTVEAATANAADSAEASAKIVASSSPAAPQAEALESDMAEGAPVVEVEVAEISASSPDTPAVATEVEQPAEEEAEVAELPAKVAAPAPFPAEANVTSASERDQRIAADWPQPQAVLYVSGQQHGYIEPCGCTGLENQKGGLIRRDTLLTELRGRGWDLVPVDVGNQVRRTGRQPELKFQSTVEAFKTMGYQAVTLGIDDLKLSSIELIQLAGSDGLNATPFISANASVIDSSFFPSHRIVEVGGRKIGITGAIGNSLKEEIQSSDIELSDAAESLKPVVELLQKQGCDFLVLLAHAPVEESAEIARQVPGFDLVVTAGGYGEPTLHPEEIPGSEAVMVQVGTKGMYGGIIGLFEDATTPIRYQKIAISSQFKDSDRMLLEFERYQQRLKDAGFDGLGVAPIAHPTGRQYVGSEVCGECHTQAYEIWENSPHVHATDSIIAASNDRGGITRQHDPECISCHATGWNPQKFYPYQTGFISAEKTPLLVGSGCENCHGPGKSHVDAEYGDIETDNELLLELRRQMVLPLAQAREKCLECHDLDNSPDFHTAPFEEYWDQIKHYGKD
;
A
#
# COMPACT_ATOMS: atom_id res chain seq x y z
N MET A 1 -0.37 -37.09 27.66
CA MET A 1 -0.59 -38.47 27.18
C MET A 1 -2.04 -38.87 27.45
N THR A 2 -2.63 -39.66 26.55
CA THR A 2 -3.67 -40.71 26.75
C THR A 2 -4.59 -40.55 27.99
N ALA A 3 -5.87 -40.14 27.94
CA ALA A 3 -7.01 -40.44 27.06
C ALA A 3 -7.74 -41.79 27.29
N ILE A 4 -9.02 -41.83 26.87
CA ILE A 4 -9.77 -43.01 26.36
C ILE A 4 -10.59 -43.91 27.34
N ARG A 5 -11.93 -43.86 27.17
CA ARG A 5 -12.94 -44.98 27.19
C ARG A 5 -13.26 -45.65 28.56
N ARG A 6 -14.35 -46.42 28.78
CA ARG A 6 -15.57 -46.92 28.05
C ARG A 6 -16.58 -47.40 29.16
N SER A 7 -17.85 -47.79 28.99
CA SER A 7 -19.00 -47.44 28.11
C SER A 7 -20.20 -48.40 28.40
N ASN A 8 -21.32 -48.29 27.67
CA ASN A 8 -22.44 -49.27 27.53
C ASN A 8 -23.37 -49.44 28.76
N GLU A 9 -24.65 -49.86 28.67
CA GLU A 9 -25.74 -49.95 27.65
C GLU A 9 -27.04 -50.24 28.47
N LEU A 10 -28.27 -49.86 28.12
CA LEU A 10 -29.21 -50.36 27.08
C LEU A 10 -30.46 -49.42 27.10
N MET A 11 -31.02 -48.98 25.97
CA MET A 11 -32.13 -49.59 25.18
C MET A 11 -33.50 -49.70 25.91
N ASP A 12 -34.67 -49.40 25.31
CA ASP A 12 -34.97 -48.92 23.93
C ASP A 12 -36.42 -48.37 23.79
N LEU A 13 -36.79 -47.95 22.56
CA LEU A 13 -38.12 -47.65 21.99
C LEU A 13 -38.73 -46.24 22.21
N PHE A 14 -39.49 -45.67 21.27
CA PHE A 14 -39.42 -45.55 19.79
C PHE A 14 -40.64 -44.72 19.32
N ILE A 15 -40.47 -43.79 18.36
CA ILE A 15 -41.30 -43.56 17.14
C ILE A 15 -41.06 -42.16 16.56
N ASP A 16 -40.84 -42.12 15.25
CA ASP A 16 -40.65 -40.94 14.39
C ASP A 16 -41.80 -40.82 13.38
N ARG A 17 -42.03 -39.62 12.83
CA ARG A 17 -42.59 -39.42 11.47
C ARG A 17 -42.43 -37.97 10.96
N ARG A 18 -42.11 -37.86 9.67
CA ARG A 18 -41.95 -36.62 8.88
C ARG A 18 -43.20 -36.30 8.02
N GLU A 19 -43.06 -35.29 7.15
CA GLU A 19 -43.89 -34.91 5.98
C GLU A 19 -45.09 -33.95 6.25
N SER A 20 -45.49 -33.03 5.35
CA SER A 20 -44.79 -32.35 4.22
C SER A 20 -45.57 -31.11 3.68
N VAL A 21 -44.84 -30.09 3.13
CA VAL A 21 -45.20 -29.15 2.02
C VAL A 21 -46.51 -28.28 2.05
N VAL A 22 -46.35 -26.94 2.22
CA VAL A 22 -46.71 -25.76 1.34
C VAL A 22 -48.03 -25.77 0.47
N PRO A 23 -48.75 -24.64 0.13
CA PRO A 23 -48.61 -23.18 0.39
C PRO A 23 -49.89 -22.42 0.90
N VAL A 24 -49.78 -21.10 1.22
CA VAL A 24 -50.90 -20.11 1.24
C VAL A 24 -50.41 -18.73 0.72
N SER A 25 -51.30 -17.88 0.18
CA SER A 25 -50.96 -16.60 -0.49
C SER A 25 -51.74 -15.35 -0.03
N THR A 26 -51.08 -14.18 -0.11
CA THR A 26 -51.60 -12.80 -0.34
C THR A 26 -52.84 -12.25 0.41
N ARG A 27 -52.62 -11.21 1.25
CA ARG A 27 -53.36 -9.89 1.37
C ARG A 27 -52.81 -9.14 2.61
N GLN A 28 -52.36 -7.88 2.54
CA GLN A 28 -53.10 -6.60 2.45
C GLN A 28 -54.20 -6.40 3.52
N SER A 29 -53.98 -5.51 4.51
CA SER A 29 -54.67 -4.19 4.65
C SER A 29 -54.60 -3.58 6.08
N GLU A 30 -54.16 -2.31 6.19
CA GLU A 30 -54.54 -1.30 7.24
C GLU A 30 -54.11 -1.61 8.70
N TRP A 31 -54.06 -0.70 9.69
CA TRP A 31 -54.86 0.50 9.99
C TRP A 31 -54.11 1.66 10.71
N LEU A 32 -54.67 2.87 10.55
CA LEU A 32 -54.78 4.02 11.49
C LEU A 32 -53.57 4.81 12.05
N ARG A 33 -53.66 6.13 11.83
CA ARG A 33 -53.26 7.21 12.75
C ARG A 33 -54.48 7.71 13.54
N PHE A 34 -54.31 8.32 14.71
CA PHE A 34 -55.26 9.32 15.26
C PHE A 34 -54.58 10.28 16.28
N PRO A 35 -55.19 11.38 16.77
CA PRO A 35 -54.66 12.71 16.43
C PRO A 35 -54.40 13.66 17.62
N TYR A 36 -53.91 14.86 17.31
CA TYR A 36 -54.34 16.10 17.98
C TYR A 36 -54.54 17.27 16.97
N ARG A 37 -55.48 18.16 17.28
CA ARG A 37 -55.64 19.54 16.75
C ARG A 37 -55.44 20.49 17.96
N SER A 38 -55.27 21.82 17.92
CA SER A 38 -55.39 22.92 16.93
C SER A 38 -54.72 24.17 17.57
N ALA A 39 -54.40 25.32 16.98
CA ALA A 39 -54.32 25.91 15.63
C ALA A 39 -53.44 27.21 15.81
N SER A 40 -53.49 28.37 15.12
CA SER A 40 -54.24 28.94 13.98
C SER A 40 -53.57 30.27 13.54
N LEU A 41 -53.73 30.70 12.27
CA LEU A 41 -53.31 32.02 11.71
C LEU A 41 -51.78 32.29 11.70
N LEU A 42 -51.15 32.92 10.69
CA LEU A 42 -51.59 33.81 9.60
C LEU A 42 -50.69 33.62 8.35
N ALA A 43 -51.12 34.12 7.17
CA ALA A 43 -50.31 34.13 5.94
C ALA A 43 -50.58 35.38 5.09
N SER A 44 -49.58 35.85 4.33
CA SER A 44 -49.69 36.87 3.26
C SER A 44 -48.40 36.94 2.43
N LEU A 45 -48.51 37.39 1.17
CA LEU A 45 -47.42 37.59 0.18
C LEU A 45 -46.66 36.29 -0.20
N GLY A 46 -46.82 35.70 -1.39
CA GLY A 46 -47.72 36.02 -2.50
C GLY A 46 -47.02 36.68 -3.69
N LEU A 47 -46.46 35.87 -4.59
CA LEU A 47 -46.08 36.27 -5.95
C LEU A 47 -46.17 35.05 -6.88
N THR A 48 -46.80 35.23 -8.05
CA THR A 48 -47.15 34.16 -9.00
C THR A 48 -46.33 34.27 -10.28
N PHE A 49 -45.92 33.13 -10.86
CA PHE A 49 -45.70 33.03 -12.30
C PHE A 49 -46.42 31.82 -12.88
N SER A 50 -46.85 31.93 -14.14
CA SER A 50 -47.84 31.03 -14.75
C SER A 50 -47.24 29.84 -15.46
N ILE A 51 -48.03 28.78 -15.54
CA ILE A 51 -47.78 27.57 -16.30
C ILE A 51 -47.86 27.88 -17.81
N ALA A 52 -46.94 27.34 -18.60
CA ALA A 52 -47.11 27.14 -20.03
C ALA A 52 -46.75 25.68 -20.35
N GLY A 53 -47.72 24.91 -20.82
CA GLY A 53 -47.52 23.52 -21.22
C GLY A 53 -48.02 23.28 -22.63
N CYS A 54 -47.27 22.49 -23.41
CA CYS A 54 -47.72 21.85 -24.63
C CYS A 54 -47.30 20.37 -24.59
N GLN A 55 -48.15 19.51 -25.14
CA GLN A 55 -47.94 18.07 -25.23
C GLN A 55 -47.75 17.65 -26.71
N PRO A 56 -47.52 16.36 -27.04
CA PRO A 56 -46.40 15.99 -27.89
C PRO A 56 -46.76 15.77 -29.35
N ASP A 57 -45.72 15.62 -30.18
CA ASP A 57 -45.83 15.07 -31.54
C ASP A 57 -44.90 13.85 -31.72
N SER A 58 -45.15 13.04 -32.74
CA SER A 58 -44.71 11.62 -32.79
C SER A 58 -43.68 11.26 -33.87
N GLY A 59 -42.75 10.35 -33.54
CA GLY A 59 -41.88 9.64 -34.50
C GLY A 59 -40.69 8.97 -33.79
N SER A 60 -40.65 7.67 -33.50
CA SER A 60 -40.64 6.50 -34.42
C SER A 60 -39.34 6.31 -35.21
N THR A 61 -38.33 5.71 -34.57
CA THR A 61 -37.87 4.34 -34.91
C THR A 61 -36.92 3.80 -33.83
N ALA A 62 -37.07 2.53 -33.46
CA ALA A 62 -36.11 1.80 -32.63
C ALA A 62 -36.00 0.37 -33.17
N GLN A 63 -34.77 -0.12 -33.39
CA GLN A 63 -34.52 -1.39 -34.05
C GLN A 63 -33.97 -2.39 -33.01
N LYS A 64 -34.58 -3.58 -32.92
CA LYS A 64 -34.14 -4.67 -32.04
C LYS A 64 -33.89 -5.93 -32.87
N SER A 65 -32.78 -6.59 -32.58
CA SER A 65 -32.55 -8.02 -32.84
C SER A 65 -32.00 -8.60 -31.52
N ALA A 66 -32.76 -9.35 -30.71
CA ALA A 66 -33.37 -10.65 -30.98
C ALA A 66 -32.30 -11.76 -31.03
N ALA A 67 -32.18 -12.50 -29.92
CA ALA A 67 -31.36 -13.71 -29.81
C ALA A 67 -32.06 -14.90 -30.48
N ALA A 68 -31.29 -15.93 -30.84
CA ALA A 68 -31.79 -17.17 -31.42
C ALA A 68 -31.09 -18.39 -30.80
N THR A 69 -31.87 -19.37 -30.37
CA THR A 69 -31.42 -20.69 -29.88
C THR A 69 -31.81 -21.79 -30.87
N ALA A 70 -30.85 -22.64 -31.24
CA ALA A 70 -31.04 -23.86 -32.05
C ALA A 70 -29.88 -24.84 -31.77
N THR A 71 -30.05 -25.85 -30.91
CA THR A 71 -30.44 -27.24 -31.25
C THR A 71 -29.44 -28.03 -32.10
N SER A 72 -28.82 -29.04 -31.47
CA SER A 72 -28.07 -30.13 -32.12
C SER A 72 -29.01 -31.15 -32.80
N PRO A 73 -28.50 -31.88 -33.81
CA PRO A 73 -28.83 -33.29 -34.04
C PRO A 73 -27.60 -34.20 -33.92
N ALA A 74 -27.83 -35.52 -33.77
CA ALA A 74 -26.78 -36.55 -33.72
C ALA A 74 -27.20 -37.81 -34.50
N GLN A 75 -26.23 -38.68 -34.79
CA GLN A 75 -26.37 -40.02 -35.40
C GLN A 75 -26.80 -40.06 -36.89
N THR A 76 -26.48 -41.07 -37.71
CA THR A 76 -25.70 -42.34 -37.56
C THR A 76 -24.88 -42.62 -38.83
N GLY A 77 -23.87 -43.50 -38.76
CA GLY A 77 -23.26 -44.12 -39.95
C GLY A 77 -21.95 -44.86 -39.66
N GLY A 78 -22.00 -46.17 -39.43
CA GLY A 78 -20.80 -47.00 -39.16
C GLY A 78 -20.55 -48.06 -40.23
N LEU A 79 -19.27 -48.32 -40.52
CA LEU A 79 -18.77 -49.47 -41.30
C LEU A 79 -17.41 -49.91 -40.76
N GLU A 80 -17.25 -51.22 -40.56
CA GLU A 80 -16.05 -51.94 -40.14
C GLU A 80 -16.23 -53.42 -40.56
N PRO A 81 -15.18 -54.27 -40.54
CA PRO A 81 -13.73 -53.99 -40.47
C PRO A 81 -12.93 -54.75 -41.56
N GLU A 82 -11.63 -54.46 -41.69
CA GLU A 82 -10.61 -55.47 -42.06
C GLU A 82 -9.34 -55.28 -41.22
N THR A 83 -8.54 -56.35 -41.08
CA THR A 83 -7.63 -56.54 -39.93
C THR A 83 -6.14 -56.56 -40.31
N SER A 84 -5.26 -56.00 -39.47
CA SER A 84 -3.90 -56.54 -39.33
C SER A 84 -3.19 -56.14 -38.02
N SER A 85 -2.42 -57.09 -37.48
CA SER A 85 -1.26 -56.98 -36.57
C SER A 85 -1.30 -56.04 -35.36
N GLN A 86 -1.23 -56.63 -34.17
CA GLN A 86 -0.81 -55.95 -32.93
C GLN A 86 0.68 -55.56 -32.99
N ALA A 87 1.01 -54.45 -32.33
CA ALA A 87 2.32 -54.20 -31.72
C ALA A 87 2.06 -53.49 -30.39
N ALA A 88 2.75 -53.89 -29.32
CA ALA A 88 2.63 -53.20 -28.03
C ALA A 88 3.47 -51.90 -28.05
N PRO A 89 3.02 -50.81 -27.39
CA PRO A 89 3.88 -49.65 -27.19
C PRO A 89 5.11 -50.04 -26.35
N PRO A 90 6.28 -49.41 -26.57
CA PRO A 90 7.42 -49.60 -25.69
C PRO A 90 7.08 -49.12 -24.27
N ALA A 91 7.70 -49.76 -23.27
CA ALA A 91 7.60 -49.28 -21.89
C ALA A 91 8.20 -47.87 -21.76
N ALA A 92 7.65 -47.08 -20.83
CA ALA A 92 8.27 -45.81 -20.45
C ALA A 92 9.69 -46.06 -19.91
N PRO A 93 10.67 -45.17 -20.18
CA PRO A 93 12.01 -45.31 -19.64
C PRO A 93 11.99 -45.23 -18.12
N GLU A 94 12.67 -46.16 -17.45
CA GLU A 94 12.91 -46.08 -16.01
C GLU A 94 13.80 -44.87 -15.68
N ILE A 95 13.63 -44.32 -14.48
CA ILE A 95 14.44 -43.22 -13.95
C ILE A 95 15.86 -43.74 -13.71
N VAL A 96 16.87 -43.06 -14.25
CA VAL A 96 18.28 -43.43 -14.10
C VAL A 96 19.02 -42.41 -13.24
N ASP A 97 19.34 -42.87 -12.03
CA ASP A 97 20.38 -42.44 -11.08
C ASP A 97 20.48 -40.97 -10.60
N GLN A 98 21.12 -40.83 -9.44
CA GLN A 98 21.04 -39.65 -8.57
C GLN A 98 22.40 -38.93 -8.39
N GLU A 99 23.44 -39.33 -9.11
CA GLU A 99 24.83 -38.88 -8.93
C GLU A 99 25.26 -37.84 -9.98
N ALA A 100 24.79 -36.59 -9.82
CA ALA A 100 25.22 -35.46 -10.67
C ALA A 100 25.20 -34.08 -9.95
N LEU A 101 25.30 -34.07 -8.61
CA LEU A 101 25.24 -32.86 -7.77
C LEU A 101 26.44 -32.78 -6.83
N ASP A 102 26.97 -31.58 -6.60
CA ASP A 102 27.91 -31.30 -5.52
C ASP A 102 27.20 -31.12 -4.15
N GLU A 103 27.96 -30.96 -3.07
CA GLU A 103 27.43 -30.74 -1.70
C GLU A 103 26.65 -29.42 -1.54
N SER A 104 26.61 -28.56 -2.57
CA SER A 104 25.79 -27.34 -2.65
C SER A 104 24.53 -27.51 -3.52
N GLY A 105 24.30 -28.70 -4.09
CA GLY A 105 23.15 -29.00 -4.94
C GLY A 105 23.25 -28.47 -6.37
N ARG A 106 24.46 -28.26 -6.90
CA ARG A 106 24.67 -27.74 -8.26
C ARG A 106 25.17 -28.82 -9.23
N ILE A 107 24.74 -28.71 -10.48
CA ILE A 107 25.18 -29.58 -11.59
C ILE A 107 26.56 -29.14 -12.07
N VAL A 108 27.52 -30.06 -12.10
CA VAL A 108 28.85 -29.85 -12.66
C VAL A 108 28.92 -30.38 -14.09
N LEU A 109 29.20 -29.50 -15.07
CA LEU A 109 29.50 -29.90 -16.45
C LEU A 109 30.98 -29.66 -16.76
N GLU A 110 31.70 -30.73 -17.09
CA GLU A 110 33.15 -30.71 -17.29
C GLU A 110 33.53 -30.15 -18.68
N SER A 111 33.82 -28.84 -18.72
CA SER A 111 34.10 -28.11 -19.97
C SER A 111 35.43 -28.50 -20.60
N THR A 112 35.38 -29.18 -21.76
CA THR A 112 36.55 -29.60 -22.54
C THR A 112 36.70 -28.83 -23.86
N ARG A 113 36.57 -27.49 -23.82
CA ARG A 113 37.02 -26.58 -24.89
C ARG A 113 37.77 -25.36 -24.33
N PRO A 114 38.80 -24.85 -25.04
CA PRO A 114 39.51 -23.63 -24.64
C PRO A 114 38.60 -22.38 -24.80
N PRO A 115 38.84 -21.31 -24.02
CA PRO A 115 38.02 -20.11 -24.08
C PRO A 115 38.15 -19.39 -25.43
N LEU A 116 37.03 -18.91 -25.96
CA LEU A 116 37.00 -17.95 -27.05
C LEU A 116 37.37 -16.56 -26.52
N SER A 117 38.24 -15.86 -27.23
CA SER A 117 38.63 -14.49 -26.91
C SER A 117 37.48 -13.52 -27.17
N VAL A 118 37.10 -12.74 -26.15
CA VAL A 118 36.20 -11.59 -26.31
C VAL A 118 36.94 -10.51 -27.12
N PRO A 119 36.35 -9.94 -28.19
CA PRO A 119 36.91 -8.75 -28.83
C PRO A 119 36.69 -7.51 -27.97
N GLU A 120 37.73 -6.69 -27.80
CA GLU A 120 37.60 -5.37 -27.17
C GLU A 120 36.76 -4.44 -28.06
N PRO A 121 35.97 -3.50 -27.48
CA PRO A 121 35.20 -2.54 -28.26
C PRO A 121 36.11 -1.46 -28.86
N ASP A 122 36.00 -1.23 -30.17
CA ASP A 122 36.71 -0.14 -30.86
C ASP A 122 36.33 1.24 -30.28
N PRO A 123 37.29 2.17 -30.12
CA PRO A 123 37.01 3.51 -29.61
C PRO A 123 36.22 4.35 -30.63
N VAL A 124 35.03 4.80 -30.24
CA VAL A 124 34.16 5.64 -31.09
C VAL A 124 34.79 7.02 -31.31
N THR A 125 35.29 7.27 -32.51
CA THR A 125 35.69 8.60 -32.97
C THR A 125 34.48 9.43 -33.37
N VAL A 126 34.31 10.60 -32.77
CA VAL A 126 33.23 11.54 -33.10
C VAL A 126 33.71 12.50 -34.20
N GLU A 127 33.44 12.18 -35.46
CA GLU A 127 33.56 13.16 -36.56
C GLU A 127 32.29 14.02 -36.67
N ALA A 128 32.47 15.34 -36.68
CA ALA A 128 31.38 16.30 -36.77
C ALA A 128 30.96 16.55 -38.23
N ALA A 129 29.83 15.97 -38.65
CA ALA A 129 29.24 16.23 -39.96
C ALA A 129 28.27 17.43 -39.92
N THR A 130 28.66 18.55 -40.52
CA THR A 130 27.76 19.68 -40.78
C THR A 130 26.97 19.47 -42.07
N ALA A 131 25.67 19.78 -42.07
CA ALA A 131 24.81 19.76 -43.25
C ALA A 131 23.90 21.00 -43.26
N ASN A 132 23.75 21.63 -44.43
CA ASN A 132 23.07 22.92 -44.58
C ASN A 132 21.55 22.77 -44.74
N ALA A 133 20.82 23.82 -44.33
CA ALA A 133 19.44 24.04 -44.74
C ALA A 133 19.37 24.76 -46.10
N ALA A 134 18.42 24.35 -46.96
CA ALA A 134 17.92 25.10 -48.10
C ALA A 134 16.57 24.54 -48.55
N ASP A 135 15.68 25.42 -49.03
CA ASP A 135 14.33 25.18 -49.56
C ASP A 135 13.30 24.48 -48.63
N SER A 136 12.04 24.95 -48.56
CA SER A 136 11.45 26.19 -49.10
C SER A 136 10.28 26.65 -48.23
N ALA A 137 9.92 27.93 -48.33
CA ALA A 137 8.90 28.57 -47.49
C ALA A 137 7.75 29.12 -48.34
N GLU A 138 6.51 28.93 -47.88
CA GLU A 138 5.29 29.75 -48.08
C GLU A 138 4.08 28.97 -47.49
N ALA A 139 2.97 29.55 -47.05
CA ALA A 139 2.74 30.84 -46.39
C ALA A 139 1.29 30.89 -45.86
N SER A 140 1.06 31.42 -44.65
CA SER A 140 -0.13 32.21 -44.27
C SER A 140 -0.10 32.62 -42.78
N ALA A 141 -0.57 33.83 -42.47
CA ALA A 141 -0.64 34.35 -41.10
C ALA A 141 -1.96 35.09 -40.81
N LYS A 142 -2.44 34.98 -39.55
CA LYS A 142 -3.26 35.95 -38.79
C LYS A 142 -3.47 35.37 -37.37
N ILE A 143 -2.94 35.97 -36.30
CA ILE A 143 -3.37 37.24 -35.65
C ILE A 143 -4.77 37.13 -35.02
N VAL A 144 -4.81 36.94 -33.69
CA VAL A 144 -5.53 37.79 -32.72
C VAL A 144 -4.64 37.87 -31.46
N ALA A 145 -4.63 39.01 -30.76
CA ALA A 145 -3.94 39.17 -29.48
C ALA A 145 -4.66 40.18 -28.56
N SER A 146 -4.68 39.91 -27.26
CA SER A 146 -5.09 40.83 -26.18
C SER A 146 -4.59 40.26 -24.83
N SER A 147 -3.50 40.71 -24.22
CA SER A 147 -3.18 42.04 -23.65
C SER A 147 -3.48 42.14 -22.14
N SER A 148 -2.46 41.89 -21.31
CA SER A 148 -2.45 42.36 -19.91
C SER A 148 -1.89 43.79 -19.82
N PRO A 149 -2.38 44.63 -18.90
CA PRO A 149 -1.77 45.93 -18.60
C PRO A 149 -0.53 45.78 -17.70
N ALA A 150 0.38 46.75 -17.78
CA ALA A 150 1.65 46.76 -17.03
C ALA A 150 1.59 47.63 -15.75
N ALA A 151 2.58 47.43 -14.86
CA ALA A 151 2.82 48.28 -13.70
C ALA A 151 3.68 49.53 -14.05
N PRO A 152 3.59 50.64 -13.28
CA PRO A 152 4.46 51.80 -13.41
C PRO A 152 5.81 51.64 -12.68
N GLN A 153 6.76 52.54 -12.95
CA GLN A 153 8.16 52.55 -12.47
C GLN A 153 8.51 53.83 -11.65
N ALA A 154 9.78 53.93 -11.22
CA ALA A 154 10.51 55.14 -10.76
C ALA A 154 10.14 55.68 -9.34
N GLU A 155 11.02 56.32 -8.56
CA GLU A 155 12.49 56.63 -8.59
C GLU A 155 12.88 56.98 -7.11
N ALA A 156 14.01 56.55 -6.51
CA ALA A 156 15.45 56.92 -6.67
C ALA A 156 15.93 58.09 -5.76
N LEU A 157 17.26 58.38 -5.76
CA LEU A 157 18.06 59.30 -4.91
C LEU A 157 18.44 58.75 -3.50
N GLU A 158 19.63 58.98 -2.91
CA GLU A 158 20.96 59.50 -3.35
C GLU A 158 22.01 59.03 -2.29
N SER A 159 23.07 58.27 -2.63
CA SER A 159 24.44 58.67 -3.02
C SER A 159 25.42 59.11 -1.91
N ASP A 160 26.60 58.47 -1.82
CA ASP A 160 27.90 59.17 -1.63
C ASP A 160 29.11 58.30 -2.08
N MET A 161 30.33 58.86 -2.12
CA MET A 161 31.52 58.40 -2.89
C MET A 161 32.81 58.25 -2.01
N ALA A 162 33.90 57.52 -2.31
CA ALA A 162 34.34 56.54 -3.35
C ALA A 162 35.36 55.56 -2.67
N GLU A 163 36.35 54.84 -3.23
CA GLU A 163 37.01 54.68 -4.56
C GLU A 163 37.87 53.37 -4.59
N GLY A 164 38.38 52.92 -5.75
CA GLY A 164 39.53 51.97 -5.85
C GLY A 164 39.27 50.63 -6.57
N ALA A 165 40.17 50.22 -7.48
CA ALA A 165 40.15 48.99 -8.30
C ALA A 165 41.61 48.49 -8.58
N PRO A 166 41.92 47.39 -9.32
CA PRO A 166 41.04 46.43 -10.02
C PRO A 166 41.39 44.90 -9.92
N VAL A 167 40.42 44.06 -10.36
CA VAL A 167 40.47 42.81 -11.17
C VAL A 167 41.80 42.03 -11.37
N VAL A 168 41.77 40.69 -11.25
CA VAL A 168 42.25 39.67 -12.24
C VAL A 168 41.95 38.21 -11.79
N GLU A 169 41.76 37.31 -12.77
CA GLU A 169 41.47 35.86 -12.64
C GLU A 169 42.73 35.00 -12.41
N VAL A 170 42.59 33.74 -11.97
CA VAL A 170 43.59 32.66 -12.17
C VAL A 170 42.88 31.32 -12.48
N GLU A 171 43.50 30.54 -13.35
CA GLU A 171 43.02 29.29 -13.97
C GLU A 171 43.47 28.01 -13.20
N VAL A 172 43.09 26.83 -13.69
CA VAL A 172 43.37 25.50 -13.07
C VAL A 172 44.64 24.86 -13.65
N ALA A 173 45.44 24.16 -12.83
CA ALA A 173 46.50 23.25 -13.30
C ALA A 173 46.78 22.11 -12.31
N GLU A 174 47.14 20.93 -12.84
CA GLU A 174 47.60 19.74 -12.10
C GLU A 174 49.11 19.81 -11.78
N ILE A 175 49.64 19.03 -10.81
CA ILE A 175 50.68 17.97 -11.05
C ILE A 175 51.20 17.25 -9.77
N SER A 176 51.32 15.93 -9.94
CA SER A 176 52.24 14.91 -9.36
C SER A 176 53.31 15.24 -8.27
N ALA A 177 53.20 14.49 -7.16
CA ALA A 177 54.21 13.78 -6.35
C ALA A 177 55.73 14.15 -6.29
N SER A 178 56.28 14.18 -5.06
CA SER A 178 57.42 13.34 -4.60
C SER A 178 57.80 13.54 -3.11
N SER A 179 58.52 12.58 -2.51
CA SER A 179 58.85 12.51 -1.06
C SER A 179 60.27 13.01 -0.71
N PRO A 180 60.60 13.16 0.59
CA PRO A 180 61.93 12.76 1.06
C PRO A 180 62.02 12.09 2.47
N ASP A 181 62.97 11.15 2.59
CA ASP A 181 63.88 10.82 3.72
C ASP A 181 63.42 10.72 5.20
N THR A 182 63.46 9.54 5.87
CA THR A 182 64.60 8.77 6.50
C THR A 182 65.05 9.29 7.89
N PRO A 183 65.76 8.53 8.78
CA PRO A 183 66.43 7.23 8.63
C PRO A 183 66.10 6.14 9.69
N ALA A 184 66.83 5.01 9.64
CA ALA A 184 66.62 3.81 10.44
C ALA A 184 67.77 3.49 11.44
N VAL A 185 67.51 2.57 12.36
CA VAL A 185 68.50 1.84 13.18
C VAL A 185 68.08 0.35 13.20
N ALA A 186 69.04 -0.58 13.24
CA ALA A 186 68.79 -2.03 13.18
C ALA A 186 69.68 -2.80 14.17
N THR A 187 69.23 -3.99 14.59
CA THR A 187 70.07 -5.05 15.20
C THR A 187 69.47 -6.45 14.97
N GLU A 188 70.37 -7.43 14.99
CA GLU A 188 70.32 -8.81 14.49
C GLU A 188 69.22 -9.80 14.99
N VAL A 189 68.72 -10.59 14.02
CA VAL A 189 68.73 -12.08 13.94
C VAL A 189 68.27 -12.92 15.16
N GLU A 190 67.16 -13.66 14.98
CA GLU A 190 67.17 -15.15 15.03
C GLU A 190 65.94 -15.77 14.31
N GLN A 191 66.08 -17.05 13.92
CA GLN A 191 65.07 -17.98 13.39
C GLN A 191 65.47 -19.40 13.86
N PRO A 192 64.60 -20.43 13.90
CA PRO A 192 63.21 -20.49 13.44
C PRO A 192 62.20 -21.09 14.47
N ALA A 193 60.90 -21.01 14.16
CA ALA A 193 59.91 -22.05 14.49
C ALA A 193 58.66 -21.87 13.59
N GLU A 194 58.01 -22.97 13.22
CA GLU A 194 56.63 -22.96 12.69
C GLU A 194 55.68 -23.19 13.87
N GLU A 195 54.72 -22.30 14.07
CA GLU A 195 53.65 -22.45 15.06
C GLU A 195 52.35 -21.92 14.44
N GLU A 196 51.23 -22.63 14.67
CA GLU A 196 50.00 -22.45 13.89
C GLU A 196 49.28 -21.15 14.29
N ALA A 197 49.15 -20.21 13.35
CA ALA A 197 48.51 -18.92 13.60
C ALA A 197 46.99 -19.05 13.69
N GLU A 198 46.48 -19.09 14.92
CA GLU A 198 45.06 -19.02 15.26
C GLU A 198 44.42 -17.76 14.66
N VAL A 199 43.52 -17.94 13.67
CA VAL A 199 42.85 -16.82 13.00
C VAL A 199 41.73 -16.30 13.89
N ALA A 200 41.96 -15.16 14.54
CA ALA A 200 40.97 -14.52 15.41
C ALA A 200 39.63 -14.28 14.69
N GLU A 201 38.54 -14.80 15.27
CA GLU A 201 37.20 -14.61 14.73
C GLU A 201 36.81 -13.13 14.71
N LEU A 202 36.28 -12.67 13.57
CA LEU A 202 35.59 -11.39 13.48
C LEU A 202 34.34 -11.44 14.38
N PRO A 203 34.03 -10.38 15.16
CA PRO A 203 32.89 -10.39 16.07
C PRO A 203 31.60 -10.67 15.30
N ALA A 204 30.78 -11.56 15.86
CA ALA A 204 29.69 -12.23 15.14
C ALA A 204 28.70 -11.25 14.51
N LYS A 205 28.09 -11.70 13.39
CA LYS A 205 26.90 -11.07 12.80
C LYS A 205 25.92 -10.65 13.89
N VAL A 206 25.42 -9.41 13.80
CA VAL A 206 24.17 -9.04 14.46
C VAL A 206 23.14 -10.09 14.07
N ALA A 207 22.68 -10.86 15.06
CA ALA A 207 21.65 -11.87 14.81
C ALA A 207 20.39 -11.12 14.37
N ALA A 208 19.90 -11.44 13.16
CA ALA A 208 18.56 -11.00 12.78
C ALA A 208 17.59 -11.48 13.88
N PRO A 209 16.70 -10.60 14.39
CA PRO A 209 15.77 -10.99 15.44
C PRO A 209 14.99 -12.21 14.95
N ALA A 210 14.91 -13.25 15.80
CA ALA A 210 14.16 -14.45 15.46
C ALA A 210 12.74 -14.03 15.06
N PRO A 211 12.21 -14.52 13.92
CA PRO A 211 10.89 -14.12 13.49
C PRO A 211 9.88 -14.58 14.55
N PHE A 212 9.31 -13.61 15.26
CA PHE A 212 8.03 -13.83 15.93
C PHE A 212 7.08 -14.42 14.88
N PRO A 213 6.28 -15.45 15.22
CA PRO A 213 5.26 -15.93 14.30
C PRO A 213 4.38 -14.73 13.98
N ALA A 214 4.39 -14.30 12.72
CA ALA A 214 3.65 -13.11 12.31
C ALA A 214 2.16 -13.45 12.42
N GLU A 215 1.54 -13.00 13.50
CA GLU A 215 0.10 -13.14 13.69
C GLU A 215 -0.58 -12.48 12.49
N ALA A 216 -1.39 -13.26 11.79
CA ALA A 216 -2.03 -12.83 10.55
C ALA A 216 -2.81 -11.53 10.77
N ASN A 217 -2.81 -10.63 9.79
CA ASN A 217 -3.52 -9.34 9.87
C ASN A 217 -5.06 -9.51 9.69
N VAL A 218 -5.60 -10.62 10.18
CA VAL A 218 -7.00 -11.06 10.15
C VAL A 218 -7.69 -10.69 11.45
N THR A 219 -8.95 -10.28 11.34
CA THR A 219 -9.82 -10.01 12.50
C THR A 219 -10.23 -11.30 13.21
N SER A 220 -9.83 -11.43 14.48
CA SER A 220 -10.32 -12.48 15.37
C SER A 220 -11.76 -12.24 15.80
N ALA A 221 -12.47 -13.28 16.27
CA ALA A 221 -13.84 -13.12 16.78
C ALA A 221 -13.90 -12.12 17.96
N SER A 222 -12.92 -12.15 18.86
CA SER A 222 -12.75 -11.22 19.98
C SER A 222 -12.63 -9.75 19.57
N GLU A 223 -12.20 -9.47 18.34
CA GLU A 223 -12.08 -8.12 17.78
C GLU A 223 -13.34 -7.68 17.02
N ARG A 224 -14.14 -8.61 16.49
CA ARG A 224 -15.48 -8.33 15.95
C ARG A 224 -16.53 -8.10 17.05
N ASP A 225 -16.35 -8.73 18.21
CA ASP A 225 -17.24 -8.59 19.37
C ASP A 225 -16.69 -7.63 20.45
N GLN A 226 -15.80 -6.70 20.08
CA GLN A 226 -15.03 -5.91 21.04
C GLN A 226 -15.88 -4.83 21.73
N ARG A 227 -16.12 -5.00 23.03
CA ARG A 227 -16.83 -3.99 23.83
C ARG A 227 -15.95 -2.76 24.10
N ILE A 228 -16.24 -1.68 23.37
CA ILE A 228 -15.52 -0.40 23.50
C ILE A 228 -15.94 0.33 24.78
N ALA A 229 -15.03 0.42 25.76
CA ALA A 229 -15.14 1.14 27.03
C ALA A 229 -16.49 0.96 27.75
N ALA A 230 -16.86 -0.30 28.01
CA ALA A 230 -18.17 -0.66 28.55
C ALA A 230 -18.30 -0.52 30.08
N ASP A 231 -17.19 -0.35 30.78
CA ASP A 231 -17.07 -0.21 32.24
C ASP A 231 -16.59 1.20 32.67
N TRP A 232 -16.35 2.09 31.70
CA TRP A 232 -15.89 3.45 31.97
C TRP A 232 -17.06 4.32 32.46
N PRO A 233 -16.88 5.11 33.52
CA PRO A 233 -17.81 6.21 33.83
C PRO A 233 -17.68 7.30 32.75
N GLN A 234 -18.43 8.39 32.86
CA GLN A 234 -18.22 9.53 31.97
C GLN A 234 -16.81 10.11 32.17
N PRO A 235 -15.95 10.13 31.14
CA PRO A 235 -14.65 10.80 31.20
C PRO A 235 -14.85 12.32 31.10
N GLN A 236 -13.85 13.09 31.56
CA GLN A 236 -13.77 14.51 31.26
C GLN A 236 -13.52 14.72 29.77
N ALA A 237 -12.44 14.11 29.25
CA ALA A 237 -12.08 14.09 27.84
C ALA A 237 -11.56 12.71 27.44
N VAL A 238 -11.65 12.38 26.16
CA VAL A 238 -11.06 11.17 25.57
C VAL A 238 -10.12 11.58 24.46
N LEU A 239 -8.85 11.20 24.56
CA LEU A 239 -7.96 11.22 23.39
C LEU A 239 -8.18 9.94 22.59
N TYR A 240 -8.32 10.07 21.28
CA TYR A 240 -8.19 8.94 20.36
C TYR A 240 -6.81 9.03 19.72
N VAL A 241 -6.02 7.95 19.75
CA VAL A 241 -4.65 7.91 19.22
C VAL A 241 -4.55 6.95 18.03
N SER A 242 -3.93 7.40 16.94
CA SER A 242 -3.56 6.57 15.79
C SER A 242 -2.21 6.99 15.20
N GLY A 243 -1.71 6.25 14.21
CA GLY A 243 -0.52 6.60 13.45
C GLY A 243 -0.10 5.47 12.51
N GLN A 244 1.04 5.63 11.85
CA GLN A 244 1.63 4.66 10.93
C GLN A 244 0.61 4.14 9.90
N GLN A 245 -0.22 5.04 9.36
CA GLN A 245 -1.33 4.68 8.45
C GLN A 245 -0.83 4.19 7.09
N HIS A 246 0.35 4.58 6.63
CA HIS A 246 1.06 3.95 5.50
C HIS A 246 0.24 3.87 4.19
N GLY A 247 -0.66 4.82 3.95
CA GLY A 247 -1.50 4.91 2.75
C GLY A 247 -2.77 4.06 2.76
N TYR A 248 -3.12 3.40 3.88
CA TYR A 248 -4.33 2.57 4.01
C TYR A 248 -5.59 3.44 4.27
N ILE A 249 -6.15 3.99 3.19
CA ILE A 249 -7.44 4.70 3.20
C ILE A 249 -8.59 3.73 3.51
N GLU A 250 -8.60 2.58 2.83
CA GLU A 250 -9.47 1.47 3.17
C GLU A 250 -8.80 0.49 4.15
N PRO A 251 -9.59 -0.31 4.91
CA PRO A 251 -9.09 -1.37 5.77
C PRO A 251 -8.09 -2.32 5.09
N CYS A 252 -7.03 -2.67 5.81
CA CYS A 252 -5.89 -3.46 5.35
C CYS A 252 -6.26 -4.95 5.14
N GLY A 253 -5.68 -5.50 4.07
CA GLY A 253 -5.64 -6.93 3.74
C GLY A 253 -6.76 -7.40 2.81
N CYS A 254 -6.46 -8.01 1.67
CA CYS A 254 -7.45 -8.36 0.63
C CYS A 254 -8.26 -9.63 0.94
N THR A 255 -8.74 -9.77 2.19
CA THR A 255 -9.28 -11.00 2.80
C THR A 255 -10.80 -11.03 2.97
N GLY A 256 -11.49 -10.11 2.31
CA GLY A 256 -12.93 -9.86 2.49
C GLY A 256 -13.24 -8.98 3.71
N LEU A 257 -14.34 -8.22 3.63
CA LEU A 257 -14.71 -7.21 4.65
C LEU A 257 -14.66 -7.69 6.10
N GLU A 258 -15.11 -8.91 6.39
CA GLU A 258 -15.26 -9.41 7.77
C GLU A 258 -13.93 -9.73 8.46
N ASN A 259 -12.87 -9.91 7.66
CA ASN A 259 -11.52 -10.23 8.10
C ASN A 259 -10.62 -9.00 8.15
N GLN A 260 -10.87 -8.00 7.30
CA GLN A 260 -10.16 -6.73 7.23
C GLN A 260 -10.19 -5.89 8.53
N LYS A 261 -9.06 -5.23 8.86
CA LYS A 261 -8.92 -4.24 9.95
C LYS A 261 -8.49 -2.87 9.42
N GLY A 262 -8.90 -1.79 10.07
CA GLY A 262 -8.28 -0.46 9.89
C GLY A 262 -9.09 0.50 9.03
N GLY A 263 -8.37 1.28 8.20
CA GLY A 263 -8.93 2.23 7.24
C GLY A 263 -9.55 3.48 7.87
N LEU A 264 -9.51 4.58 7.12
CA LEU A 264 -10.23 5.82 7.43
C LEU A 264 -11.75 5.57 7.46
N ILE A 265 -12.23 4.71 6.56
CA ILE A 265 -13.66 4.43 6.33
C ILE A 265 -14.40 3.92 7.58
N ARG A 266 -13.76 3.05 8.38
CA ARG A 266 -14.32 2.52 9.62
C ARG A 266 -13.91 3.31 10.86
N ARG A 267 -12.73 3.93 10.83
CA ARG A 267 -12.27 4.85 11.89
C ARG A 267 -13.26 5.99 12.10
N ASP A 268 -13.76 6.58 11.01
CA ASP A 268 -14.74 7.67 11.08
C ASP A 268 -16.05 7.25 11.77
N THR A 269 -16.52 6.02 11.55
CA THR A 269 -17.68 5.45 12.26
C THR A 269 -17.39 5.31 13.74
N LEU A 270 -16.24 4.74 14.13
CA LEU A 270 -15.80 4.66 15.54
C LEU A 270 -15.74 6.04 16.21
N LEU A 271 -15.13 7.04 15.58
CA LEU A 271 -15.06 8.41 16.13
C LEU A 271 -16.44 9.06 16.25
N THR A 272 -17.36 8.74 15.32
CA THR A 272 -18.75 9.23 15.35
C THR A 272 -19.56 8.55 16.45
N GLU A 273 -19.41 7.24 16.65
CA GLU A 273 -20.05 6.49 17.74
C GLU A 273 -19.54 6.93 19.12
N LEU A 274 -18.24 7.19 19.28
CA LEU A 274 -17.65 7.72 20.51
C LEU A 274 -18.24 9.10 20.85
N ARG A 275 -18.31 10.02 19.88
CA ARG A 275 -18.99 11.33 20.05
C ARG A 275 -20.48 11.18 20.33
N GLY A 276 -21.13 10.17 19.74
CA GLY A 276 -22.53 9.81 19.99
C GLY A 276 -22.84 9.43 21.45
N ARG A 277 -21.83 9.09 22.25
CA ARG A 277 -21.95 8.86 23.71
C ARG A 277 -22.00 10.16 24.53
N GLY A 278 -21.83 11.33 23.89
CA GLY A 278 -21.67 12.61 24.58
C GLY A 278 -20.28 12.78 25.22
N TRP A 279 -19.25 12.17 24.63
CA TRP A 279 -17.86 12.29 25.08
C TRP A 279 -17.11 13.36 24.28
N ASP A 280 -16.42 14.27 24.98
CA ASP A 280 -15.51 15.24 24.36
C ASP A 280 -14.27 14.50 23.84
N LEU A 281 -14.20 14.36 22.51
CA LEU A 281 -13.23 13.52 21.82
C LEU A 281 -12.15 14.36 21.12
N VAL A 282 -10.88 14.05 21.40
CA VAL A 282 -9.68 14.69 20.86
C VAL A 282 -8.89 13.66 20.03
N PRO A 283 -9.17 13.50 18.71
CA PRO A 283 -8.39 12.61 17.87
C PRO A 283 -7.03 13.23 17.56
N VAL A 284 -5.97 12.45 17.79
CA VAL A 284 -4.58 12.82 17.51
C VAL A 284 -3.87 11.70 16.75
N ASP A 285 -2.86 12.06 15.96
CA ASP A 285 -2.12 11.09 15.14
C ASP A 285 -0.61 11.30 15.19
N VAL A 286 0.16 10.20 15.27
CA VAL A 286 1.63 10.21 15.40
C VAL A 286 2.37 9.98 14.06
N GLY A 287 1.74 10.32 12.93
CA GLY A 287 2.42 10.50 11.64
C GLY A 287 2.60 9.22 10.81
N ASN A 288 3.30 9.34 9.67
CA ASN A 288 3.40 8.35 8.60
C ASN A 288 2.02 8.02 8.01
N GLN A 289 1.37 9.05 7.46
CA GLN A 289 0.13 8.91 6.69
C GLN A 289 0.37 8.15 5.38
N VAL A 290 1.57 8.28 4.82
CA VAL A 290 2.09 7.50 3.69
C VAL A 290 3.35 6.70 4.08
N ARG A 291 3.91 5.93 3.13
CA ARG A 291 5.15 5.12 3.29
C ARG A 291 6.00 5.02 2.00
N ARG A 292 5.74 5.91 1.03
CA ARG A 292 6.22 5.87 -0.36
C ARG A 292 6.24 7.28 -0.93
N THR A 293 7.05 7.48 -1.97
CA THR A 293 7.16 8.73 -2.72
C THR A 293 6.45 8.66 -4.09
N GLY A 294 6.29 9.81 -4.74
CA GLY A 294 5.62 9.91 -6.05
C GLY A 294 4.11 10.18 -5.95
N ARG A 295 3.44 10.26 -7.10
CA ARG A 295 2.13 10.92 -7.20
C ARG A 295 0.98 10.17 -6.54
N GLN A 296 0.99 8.83 -6.53
CA GLN A 296 -0.06 8.07 -5.85
C GLN A 296 -0.02 8.31 -4.32
N PRO A 297 1.14 8.24 -3.63
CA PRO A 297 1.27 8.68 -2.24
C PRO A 297 0.80 10.12 -1.99
N GLU A 298 1.14 11.10 -2.84
CA GLU A 298 0.64 12.48 -2.71
C GLU A 298 -0.90 12.53 -2.71
N LEU A 299 -1.55 11.83 -3.64
CA LEU A 299 -3.01 11.71 -3.68
C LEU A 299 -3.61 10.97 -2.47
N LYS A 300 -2.90 9.99 -1.90
CA LYS A 300 -3.28 9.32 -0.64
C LYS A 300 -3.13 10.25 0.57
N PHE A 301 -2.07 11.06 0.60
CA PHE A 301 -1.84 12.06 1.65
C PHE A 301 -2.92 13.13 1.61
N GLN A 302 -3.19 13.74 0.46
CA GLN A 302 -4.31 14.69 0.25
C GLN A 302 -5.65 14.12 0.75
N SER A 303 -5.95 12.86 0.42
CA SER A 303 -7.19 12.21 0.84
C SER A 303 -7.25 11.96 2.35
N THR A 304 -6.10 11.65 2.96
CA THR A 304 -5.98 11.51 4.42
C THR A 304 -6.15 12.85 5.13
N VAL A 305 -5.59 13.93 4.59
CA VAL A 305 -5.76 15.30 5.12
C VAL A 305 -7.24 15.72 5.15
N GLU A 306 -7.97 15.54 4.05
CA GLU A 306 -9.40 15.88 3.99
C GLU A 306 -10.26 14.97 4.88
N ALA A 307 -9.90 13.68 4.99
CA ALA A 307 -10.51 12.78 5.96
C ALA A 307 -10.23 13.20 7.41
N PHE A 308 -9.03 13.66 7.74
CA PHE A 308 -8.65 14.13 9.08
C PHE A 308 -9.37 15.44 9.46
N LYS A 309 -9.50 16.38 8.51
CA LYS A 309 -10.36 17.58 8.66
C LYS A 309 -11.81 17.17 8.92
N THR A 310 -12.35 16.25 8.13
CA THR A 310 -13.74 15.76 8.23
C THR A 310 -14.02 14.98 9.53
N MET A 311 -13.05 14.18 9.99
CA MET A 311 -13.09 13.47 11.28
C MET A 311 -12.84 14.38 12.48
N GLY A 312 -12.44 15.64 12.28
CA GLY A 312 -12.17 16.61 13.35
C GLY A 312 -10.96 16.22 14.22
N TYR A 313 -9.87 15.75 13.61
CA TYR A 313 -8.58 15.61 14.30
C TYR A 313 -8.11 16.97 14.82
N GLN A 314 -7.45 16.97 15.99
CA GLN A 314 -7.01 18.18 16.68
C GLN A 314 -5.50 18.44 16.52
N ALA A 315 -4.69 17.38 16.53
CA ALA A 315 -3.24 17.45 16.42
C ALA A 315 -2.67 16.22 15.71
N VAL A 316 -1.80 16.42 14.72
CA VAL A 316 -1.15 15.36 13.95
C VAL A 316 0.31 15.74 13.78
N THR A 317 1.26 14.92 14.23
CA THR A 317 2.67 15.14 13.85
C THR A 317 2.93 14.64 12.43
N LEU A 318 3.86 15.28 11.73
CA LEU A 318 4.46 14.68 10.52
C LEU A 318 5.28 13.45 10.92
N GLY A 319 5.27 12.42 10.08
CA GLY A 319 6.19 11.29 10.17
C GLY A 319 7.33 11.37 9.14
N ILE A 320 8.32 10.48 9.27
CA ILE A 320 9.52 10.49 8.41
C ILE A 320 9.20 10.20 6.94
N ASP A 321 8.19 9.37 6.66
CA ASP A 321 7.74 9.09 5.29
C ASP A 321 6.83 10.17 4.72
N ASP A 322 6.13 10.93 5.58
CA ASP A 322 5.39 12.11 5.14
C ASP A 322 6.37 13.18 4.62
N LEU A 323 7.51 13.37 5.31
CA LEU A 323 8.60 14.27 4.89
C LEU A 323 9.34 13.82 3.61
N LYS A 324 9.04 12.64 3.05
CA LYS A 324 9.58 12.20 1.75
C LYS A 324 8.69 12.61 0.57
N LEU A 325 7.55 13.27 0.82
CA LEU A 325 6.73 13.94 -0.19
C LEU A 325 7.33 15.28 -0.62
N SER A 326 6.82 15.84 -1.73
CA SER A 326 7.20 17.19 -2.19
C SER A 326 6.91 18.24 -1.12
N SER A 327 7.91 19.08 -0.80
CA SER A 327 7.82 20.22 0.12
C SER A 327 6.62 21.14 -0.20
N ILE A 328 6.33 21.31 -1.50
CA ILE A 328 5.24 22.14 -2.01
C ILE A 328 3.87 21.48 -1.72
N GLU A 329 3.73 20.17 -1.94
CA GLU A 329 2.50 19.43 -1.60
C GLU A 329 2.28 19.40 -0.08
N LEU A 330 3.32 19.18 0.71
CA LEU A 330 3.26 19.22 2.18
C LEU A 330 2.75 20.57 2.69
N ILE A 331 3.30 21.68 2.18
CA ILE A 331 2.85 23.03 2.55
C ILE A 331 1.41 23.29 2.07
N GLN A 332 1.03 22.88 0.87
CA GLN A 332 -0.31 23.10 0.31
C GLN A 332 -1.41 22.29 0.99
N LEU A 333 -1.09 21.08 1.50
CA LEU A 333 -2.06 20.15 2.05
C LEU A 333 -2.10 20.19 3.58
N ALA A 334 -0.92 20.13 4.22
CA ALA A 334 -0.77 20.01 5.66
C ALA A 334 -0.30 21.31 6.34
N GLY A 335 0.32 22.23 5.61
CA GLY A 335 0.72 23.54 6.13
C GLY A 335 -0.47 24.42 6.56
N SER A 336 -0.23 25.29 7.53
CA SER A 336 -1.23 26.19 8.12
C SER A 336 -0.90 27.67 7.80
N ASP A 337 -1.61 28.26 6.85
CA ASP A 337 -1.52 29.70 6.50
C ASP A 337 -2.23 30.64 7.51
N GLY A 338 -2.82 30.09 8.58
CA GLY A 338 -3.61 30.82 9.58
C GLY A 338 -5.05 31.16 9.15
N LEU A 339 -5.43 30.86 7.91
CA LEU A 339 -6.80 30.97 7.38
C LEU A 339 -7.46 29.59 7.27
N ASN A 340 -6.67 28.59 6.88
CA ASN A 340 -7.01 27.18 6.70
C ASN A 340 -6.29 26.36 7.78
N ALA A 341 -6.80 26.39 9.01
CA ALA A 341 -6.19 25.67 10.13
C ALA A 341 -6.24 24.14 9.91
N THR A 342 -5.09 23.56 9.56
CA THR A 342 -4.90 22.10 9.49
C THR A 342 -4.73 21.51 10.90
N PRO A 343 -4.86 20.17 11.07
CA PRO A 343 -4.53 19.53 12.34
C PRO A 343 -3.02 19.31 12.52
N PHE A 344 -2.20 19.56 11.50
CA PHE A 344 -0.77 19.22 11.56
C PHE A 344 0.03 20.16 12.46
N ILE A 345 1.02 19.58 13.14
CA ILE A 345 1.96 20.25 14.05
C ILE A 345 3.36 19.63 13.91
N SER A 346 4.41 20.39 14.21
CA SER A 346 5.75 19.84 14.50
C SER A 346 6.60 20.87 15.24
N ALA A 347 7.24 20.46 16.33
CA ALA A 347 8.13 21.31 17.11
C ALA A 347 9.54 21.41 16.51
N ASN A 348 10.01 20.38 15.80
CA ASN A 348 11.40 20.28 15.34
C ASN A 348 11.57 20.12 13.81
N ALA A 349 10.50 20.00 13.02
CA ALA A 349 10.59 19.94 11.56
C ALA A 349 10.25 21.29 10.91
N SER A 350 11.22 21.86 10.20
CA SER A 350 11.04 22.98 9.27
C SER A 350 10.91 22.46 7.84
N VAL A 351 9.99 23.03 7.05
CA VAL A 351 9.80 22.71 5.62
C VAL A 351 9.80 24.02 4.85
N ILE A 352 10.93 24.38 4.26
CA ILE A 352 11.29 25.71 3.74
C ILE A 352 11.38 26.79 4.84
N ASP A 353 10.38 26.89 5.71
CA ASP A 353 10.33 27.76 6.88
C ASP A 353 9.52 27.09 8.01
N SER A 354 9.78 27.46 9.27
CA SER A 354 9.12 26.84 10.43
C SER A 354 7.71 27.39 10.70
N SER A 355 7.27 28.46 10.04
CA SER A 355 5.92 29.02 10.21
C SER A 355 4.80 28.18 9.59
N PHE A 356 5.10 27.28 8.64
CA PHE A 356 4.09 26.44 7.99
C PHE A 356 3.48 25.38 8.90
N PHE A 357 4.20 24.94 9.94
CA PHE A 357 3.74 23.92 10.87
C PHE A 357 3.78 24.45 12.31
N PRO A 358 2.64 24.72 12.95
CA PRO A 358 2.64 25.22 14.33
C PRO A 358 3.23 24.17 15.29
N SER A 359 4.09 24.60 16.20
CA SER A 359 4.82 23.67 17.09
C SER A 359 3.94 22.90 18.08
N HIS A 360 2.73 23.38 18.32
CA HIS A 360 1.80 22.81 19.28
C HIS A 360 0.34 23.16 18.96
N ARG A 361 -0.57 22.47 19.63
CA ARG A 361 -2.00 22.79 19.74
C ARG A 361 -2.39 22.85 21.21
N ILE A 362 -3.40 23.66 21.53
CA ILE A 362 -4.06 23.66 22.83
C ILE A 362 -5.54 23.36 22.58
N VAL A 363 -6.11 22.45 23.36
CA VAL A 363 -7.49 21.97 23.22
C VAL A 363 -8.19 22.07 24.58
N GLU A 364 -9.21 22.92 24.68
CA GLU A 364 -10.02 23.11 25.89
C GLU A 364 -11.33 22.32 25.76
N VAL A 365 -11.45 21.23 26.52
CA VAL A 365 -12.52 20.21 26.43
C VAL A 365 -12.77 19.57 27.80
N GLY A 366 -14.00 19.20 28.15
CA GLY A 366 -14.27 18.48 29.40
C GLY A 366 -13.94 19.21 30.70
N GLY A 367 -13.65 20.52 30.64
CA GLY A 367 -13.05 21.29 31.75
C GLY A 367 -11.53 21.15 31.90
N ARG A 368 -10.87 20.36 31.04
CA ARG A 368 -9.42 20.20 30.92
C ARG A 368 -8.86 21.12 29.83
N LYS A 369 -7.57 21.42 29.90
CA LYS A 369 -6.80 22.21 28.94
C LYS A 369 -5.58 21.42 28.48
N ILE A 370 -5.78 20.65 27.42
CA ILE A 370 -4.78 19.70 26.91
C ILE A 370 -3.81 20.43 25.98
N GLY A 371 -2.52 20.43 26.32
CA GLY A 371 -1.44 20.88 25.46
C GLY A 371 -0.86 19.72 24.66
N ILE A 372 -0.73 19.85 23.34
CA ILE A 372 -0.29 18.79 22.44
C ILE A 372 0.86 19.31 21.58
N THR A 373 1.97 18.60 21.52
CA THR A 373 3.13 18.90 20.67
C THR A 373 3.58 17.65 19.92
N GLY A 374 4.24 17.81 18.78
CA GLY A 374 4.74 16.70 17.96
C GLY A 374 6.23 16.86 17.67
N ALA A 375 6.98 15.77 17.59
CA ALA A 375 8.38 15.79 17.22
C ALA A 375 8.79 14.50 16.50
N ILE A 376 9.76 14.61 15.60
CA ILE A 376 10.38 13.49 14.88
C ILE A 376 11.73 13.18 15.54
N GLY A 377 12.04 11.89 15.73
CA GLY A 377 13.25 11.41 16.37
C GLY A 377 14.54 11.87 15.66
N ASN A 378 15.58 12.15 16.43
CA ASN A 378 16.88 12.55 15.89
C ASN A 378 17.51 11.41 15.08
N SER A 379 17.26 10.15 15.48
CA SER A 379 17.76 8.95 14.78
C SER A 379 17.25 8.83 13.33
N LEU A 380 16.11 9.43 13.01
CA LEU A 380 15.48 9.38 11.69
C LEU A 380 16.01 10.47 10.72
N LYS A 381 16.85 11.38 11.20
CA LYS A 381 17.32 12.55 10.40
C LYS A 381 18.08 12.17 9.13
N GLU A 382 18.77 11.03 9.12
CA GLU A 382 19.54 10.56 7.95
C GLU A 382 18.64 9.98 6.83
N GLU A 383 17.35 9.75 7.08
CA GLU A 383 16.40 9.34 6.03
C GLU A 383 15.89 10.50 5.16
N ILE A 384 16.16 11.74 5.54
CA ILE A 384 15.70 12.94 4.82
C ILE A 384 16.70 13.29 3.72
N GLN A 385 16.24 13.21 2.46
CA GLN A 385 17.03 13.50 1.27
C GLN A 385 16.72 14.87 0.65
N SER A 386 15.73 15.60 1.19
CA SER A 386 15.35 16.93 0.70
C SER A 386 16.20 18.03 1.35
N SER A 387 16.71 18.96 0.55
CA SER A 387 17.37 20.19 1.02
C SER A 387 16.42 21.19 1.67
N ASP A 388 15.12 21.05 1.43
CA ASP A 388 14.09 21.97 1.91
C ASP A 388 13.66 21.68 3.35
N ILE A 389 14.09 20.54 3.91
CA ILE A 389 13.55 19.99 5.16
C ILE A 389 14.66 19.89 6.20
N GLU A 390 14.51 20.62 7.30
CA GLU A 390 15.45 20.60 8.42
C GLU A 390 14.78 20.03 9.68
N LEU A 391 15.34 18.94 10.20
CA LEU A 391 15.09 18.51 11.57
C LEU A 391 16.07 19.17 12.54
N SER A 392 15.57 20.03 13.42
CA SER A 392 16.24 20.45 14.64
C SER A 392 16.25 19.32 15.68
N ASP A 393 17.09 19.43 16.70
CA ASP A 393 17.10 18.48 17.81
C ASP A 393 15.74 18.42 18.50
N ALA A 394 15.17 17.21 18.64
CA ALA A 394 13.84 17.01 19.20
C ALA A 394 13.71 17.54 20.64
N ALA A 395 14.68 17.27 21.50
CA ALA A 395 14.62 17.64 22.92
C ALA A 395 14.80 19.16 23.11
N GLU A 396 15.78 19.78 22.46
CA GLU A 396 15.99 21.24 22.53
C GLU A 396 14.80 22.01 21.92
N SER A 397 14.15 21.49 20.88
CA SER A 397 12.96 22.10 20.27
C SER A 397 11.72 21.99 21.16
N LEU A 398 11.57 20.89 21.90
CA LEU A 398 10.41 20.65 22.76
C LEU A 398 10.45 21.44 24.09
N LYS A 399 11.63 21.68 24.68
CA LYS A 399 11.78 22.47 25.94
C LYS A 399 11.00 23.79 25.95
N PRO A 400 11.19 24.72 24.98
CA PRO A 400 10.45 25.99 24.96
C PRO A 400 8.94 25.81 24.71
N VAL A 401 8.53 24.72 24.04
CA VAL A 401 7.12 24.40 23.80
C VAL A 401 6.46 23.92 25.09
N VAL A 402 7.09 23.01 25.85
CA VAL A 402 6.59 22.56 27.16
C VAL A 402 6.50 23.74 28.14
N GLU A 403 7.54 24.57 28.21
CA GLU A 403 7.50 25.81 29.00
C GLU A 403 6.32 26.72 28.61
N LEU A 404 6.04 26.87 27.32
CA LEU A 404 4.94 27.69 26.81
C LEU A 404 3.57 27.11 27.15
N LEU A 405 3.38 25.79 27.00
CA LEU A 405 2.13 25.10 27.34
C LEU A 405 1.83 25.19 28.85
N GLN A 406 2.85 24.99 29.69
CA GLN A 406 2.75 25.18 31.15
C GLN A 406 2.40 26.64 31.51
N LYS A 407 3.07 27.63 30.90
CA LYS A 407 2.77 29.06 31.13
C LYS A 407 1.37 29.48 30.67
N GLN A 408 0.78 28.77 29.71
CA GLN A 408 -0.60 28.96 29.27
C GLN A 408 -1.64 28.20 30.14
N GLY A 409 -1.19 27.52 31.19
CA GLY A 409 -2.06 26.83 32.16
C GLY A 409 -2.65 25.53 31.62
N CYS A 410 -1.97 24.85 30.70
CA CYS A 410 -2.38 23.51 30.28
C CYS A 410 -2.18 22.52 31.45
N ASP A 411 -3.13 21.60 31.62
CA ASP A 411 -3.24 20.71 32.79
C ASP A 411 -3.15 19.20 32.41
N PHE A 412 -2.82 18.94 31.15
CA PHE A 412 -2.38 17.65 30.60
C PHE A 412 -1.51 17.91 29.37
N LEU A 413 -0.26 17.43 29.34
CA LEU A 413 0.68 17.61 28.24
C LEU A 413 0.97 16.30 27.50
N VAL A 414 0.81 16.35 26.18
CA VAL A 414 0.92 15.20 25.27
C VAL A 414 2.03 15.43 24.24
N LEU A 415 2.95 14.48 24.16
CA LEU A 415 3.95 14.38 23.10
C LEU A 415 3.52 13.35 22.05
N LEU A 416 3.44 13.75 20.79
CA LEU A 416 3.32 12.87 19.64
C LEU A 416 4.74 12.61 19.09
N ALA A 417 5.39 11.54 19.55
CA ALA A 417 6.77 11.18 19.22
C ALA A 417 6.82 10.25 18.01
N HIS A 418 7.20 10.77 16.85
CA HIS A 418 7.51 9.96 15.68
C HIS A 418 8.99 9.53 15.73
N ALA A 419 9.27 8.55 16.59
CA ALA A 419 10.62 8.09 16.92
C ALA A 419 10.56 6.64 17.45
N PRO A 420 11.65 5.85 17.34
CA PRO A 420 11.81 4.58 18.06
C PRO A 420 11.37 4.65 19.53
N VAL A 421 10.93 3.54 20.10
CA VAL A 421 10.32 3.50 21.45
C VAL A 421 11.34 3.97 22.51
N GLU A 422 12.59 3.54 22.38
CA GLU A 422 13.71 3.90 23.25
C GLU A 422 14.08 5.38 23.15
N GLU A 423 14.03 5.97 21.94
CA GLU A 423 14.28 7.40 21.71
C GLU A 423 13.12 8.26 22.20
N SER A 424 11.87 7.81 22.00
CA SER A 424 10.66 8.44 22.56
C SER A 424 10.73 8.53 24.09
N ALA A 425 11.17 7.45 24.74
CA ALA A 425 11.42 7.40 26.17
C ALA A 425 12.59 8.30 26.62
N GLU A 426 13.60 8.50 25.78
CA GLU A 426 14.75 9.38 26.09
C GLU A 426 14.38 10.86 25.95
N ILE A 427 13.66 11.26 24.90
CA ILE A 427 13.11 12.62 24.75
C ILE A 427 12.26 12.98 25.97
N ALA A 428 11.43 12.05 26.45
CA ALA A 428 10.60 12.24 27.64
C ALA A 428 11.37 12.29 28.98
N ARG A 429 12.62 11.82 29.03
CA ARG A 429 13.54 12.04 30.16
C ARG A 429 14.23 13.40 30.08
N GLN A 430 14.63 13.82 28.88
CA GLN A 430 15.35 15.08 28.65
C GLN A 430 14.44 16.32 28.70
N VAL A 431 13.13 16.14 28.46
CA VAL A 431 12.12 17.20 28.50
C VAL A 431 11.01 16.82 29.50
N PRO A 432 11.22 17.03 30.81
CA PRO A 432 10.23 16.69 31.83
C PRO A 432 8.99 17.59 31.78
N GLY A 433 7.85 17.03 32.22
CA GLY A 433 6.57 17.73 32.28
C GLY A 433 5.51 17.27 31.29
N PHE A 434 5.77 16.23 30.49
CA PHE A 434 4.72 15.49 29.77
C PHE A 434 3.98 14.53 30.72
N ASP A 435 2.67 14.36 30.52
CA ASP A 435 1.87 13.32 31.16
C ASP A 435 1.78 12.06 30.28
N LEU A 436 1.77 12.25 28.96
CA LEU A 436 1.55 11.19 27.97
C LEU A 436 2.50 11.33 26.77
N VAL A 437 3.16 10.23 26.41
CA VAL A 437 3.89 10.06 25.15
C VAL A 437 3.12 9.07 24.27
N VAL A 438 2.70 9.52 23.09
CA VAL A 438 2.18 8.64 22.03
C VAL A 438 3.32 8.43 21.05
N THR A 439 3.75 7.18 20.82
CA THR A 439 4.93 6.87 19.99
C THR A 439 4.61 6.05 18.73
N ALA A 440 5.22 6.43 17.61
CA ALA A 440 5.37 5.61 16.41
C ALA A 440 6.83 5.18 16.25
N GLY A 441 7.11 3.91 16.59
CA GLY A 441 8.47 3.35 16.54
C GLY A 441 8.54 1.83 16.72
N GLY A 442 7.53 1.21 17.34
CA GLY A 442 7.40 -0.25 17.40
C GLY A 442 6.63 -0.86 16.23
N TYR A 443 6.83 -2.16 16.01
CA TYR A 443 6.28 -2.93 14.90
C TYR A 443 4.98 -3.68 15.29
N GLY A 444 4.07 -3.83 14.32
CA GLY A 444 2.84 -4.62 14.50
C GLY A 444 1.71 -3.84 15.17
N GLU A 445 1.34 -4.23 16.39
CA GLU A 445 0.16 -3.76 17.13
C GLU A 445 0.48 -2.67 18.17
N PRO A 446 -0.52 -1.88 18.62
CA PRO A 446 -0.39 -1.02 19.80
C PRO A 446 -0.17 -1.83 21.09
N THR A 447 0.45 -1.18 22.09
CA THR A 447 0.57 -1.74 23.45
C THR A 447 -0.81 -2.07 24.04
N LEU A 448 -0.86 -3.06 24.94
CA LEU A 448 -2.09 -3.49 25.61
C LEU A 448 -2.50 -2.54 26.75
N HIS A 449 -1.52 -1.91 27.39
CA HIS A 449 -1.66 -0.96 28.48
C HIS A 449 -0.67 0.20 28.28
N PRO A 450 -0.86 1.36 28.94
CA PRO A 450 0.16 2.39 29.00
C PRO A 450 1.36 1.88 29.81
N GLU A 451 2.57 2.23 29.39
CA GLU A 451 3.82 1.77 29.98
C GLU A 451 4.51 2.92 30.72
N GLU A 452 5.06 2.67 31.92
CA GLU A 452 5.83 3.67 32.67
C GLU A 452 7.16 3.95 31.96
N ILE A 453 7.54 5.22 31.78
CA ILE A 453 8.87 5.59 31.26
C ILE A 453 9.85 5.72 32.44
N PRO A 454 10.85 4.83 32.59
CA PRO A 454 11.79 4.93 33.70
C PRO A 454 12.58 6.25 33.61
N GLY A 455 12.47 7.07 34.66
CA GLY A 455 13.11 8.39 34.74
C GLY A 455 12.27 9.57 34.22
N SER A 456 11.01 9.36 33.85
CA SER A 456 10.05 10.43 33.55
C SER A 456 8.77 10.26 34.39
N GLU A 457 7.93 11.30 34.42
CA GLU A 457 6.59 11.27 35.02
C GLU A 457 5.51 10.83 33.99
N ALA A 458 5.87 10.80 32.71
CA ALA A 458 4.97 10.44 31.62
C ALA A 458 4.75 8.92 31.49
N VAL A 459 3.54 8.53 31.07
CA VAL A 459 3.25 7.19 30.55
C VAL A 459 3.33 7.16 29.02
N MET A 460 3.69 6.01 28.46
CA MET A 460 3.86 5.79 27.03
C MET A 460 2.75 4.90 26.45
N VAL A 461 2.26 5.24 25.26
CA VAL A 461 1.38 4.39 24.45
C VAL A 461 1.94 4.31 23.04
N GLN A 462 2.32 3.11 22.61
CA GLN A 462 2.75 2.86 21.24
C GLN A 462 1.53 2.64 20.34
N VAL A 463 1.53 3.23 19.14
CA VAL A 463 0.52 2.91 18.11
C VAL A 463 0.93 1.68 17.29
N GLY A 464 -0.06 1.05 16.66
CA GLY A 464 0.16 -0.01 15.67
C GLY A 464 0.29 0.53 14.25
N THR A 465 0.50 -0.39 13.31
CA THR A 465 0.74 -0.08 11.89
C THR A 465 -0.51 -0.20 11.01
N LYS A 466 -0.43 0.36 9.80
CA LYS A 466 -1.43 0.29 8.71
C LYS A 466 -2.82 0.84 9.12
N GLY A 467 -2.87 1.62 10.19
CA GLY A 467 -4.10 2.11 10.80
C GLY A 467 -5.08 1.01 11.25
N MET A 468 -4.64 -0.24 11.44
CA MET A 468 -5.50 -1.40 11.81
C MET A 468 -6.17 -1.26 13.17
N TYR A 469 -5.51 -0.51 14.07
CA TYR A 469 -5.94 -0.26 15.43
C TYR A 469 -5.97 1.24 15.72
N GLY A 470 -6.78 1.62 16.70
CA GLY A 470 -6.69 2.90 17.39
C GLY A 470 -6.63 2.68 18.89
N GLY A 471 -6.11 3.64 19.64
CA GLY A 471 -6.24 3.67 21.10
C GLY A 471 -7.28 4.69 21.52
N ILE A 472 -7.99 4.43 22.61
CA ILE A 472 -8.69 5.48 23.37
C ILE A 472 -8.05 5.64 24.74
N ILE A 473 -7.87 6.90 25.17
CA ILE A 473 -7.28 7.30 26.45
C ILE A 473 -8.28 8.25 27.12
N GLY A 474 -9.01 7.76 28.12
CA GLY A 474 -9.97 8.56 28.89
C GLY A 474 -9.28 9.23 30.08
N LEU A 475 -9.57 10.52 30.28
CA LEU A 475 -9.14 11.31 31.44
C LEU A 475 -10.28 11.41 32.46
N PHE A 476 -9.98 11.23 33.75
CA PHE A 476 -10.97 11.16 34.83
C PHE A 476 -10.54 11.96 36.07
N GLU A 477 -11.52 12.48 36.82
CA GLU A 477 -11.32 13.17 38.11
C GLU A 477 -10.84 12.23 39.25
N ASP A 478 -10.89 10.92 39.03
CA ASP A 478 -10.46 9.92 39.99
C ASP A 478 -8.92 9.87 40.05
N ALA A 479 -8.34 10.57 41.03
CA ALA A 479 -6.90 10.60 41.27
C ALA A 479 -6.27 9.21 41.57
N THR A 480 -7.05 8.14 41.74
CA THR A 480 -6.53 6.77 41.86
C THR A 480 -6.48 6.02 40.53
N THR A 481 -7.16 6.50 39.49
CA THR A 481 -7.05 6.01 38.10
C THR A 481 -7.38 7.16 37.13
N PRO A 482 -6.53 8.20 37.05
CA PRO A 482 -6.83 9.43 36.31
C PRO A 482 -6.79 9.23 34.79
N ILE A 483 -6.11 8.17 34.33
CA ILE A 483 -6.01 7.74 32.95
C ILE A 483 -6.55 6.31 32.84
N ARG A 484 -7.39 6.03 31.84
CA ARG A 484 -7.71 4.65 31.40
C ARG A 484 -7.44 4.52 29.91
N TYR A 485 -6.99 3.37 29.46
CA TYR A 485 -6.68 3.09 28.06
C TYR A 485 -7.35 1.81 27.56
N GLN A 486 -7.70 1.79 26.28
CA GLN A 486 -8.10 0.59 25.56
C GLN A 486 -7.57 0.62 24.11
N LYS A 487 -6.83 -0.44 23.72
CA LYS A 487 -6.59 -0.76 22.30
C LYS A 487 -7.91 -1.20 21.65
N ILE A 488 -8.26 -0.57 20.53
CA ILE A 488 -9.43 -0.89 19.70
C ILE A 488 -8.97 -1.46 18.37
N ALA A 489 -9.46 -2.64 18.00
CA ALA A 489 -9.36 -3.16 16.64
C ALA A 489 -10.41 -2.48 15.77
N ILE A 490 -10.00 -1.86 14.64
CA ILE A 490 -10.94 -1.22 13.71
C ILE A 490 -11.51 -2.29 12.75
N SER A 491 -12.18 -3.26 13.36
CA SER A 491 -12.76 -4.45 12.75
C SER A 491 -14.06 -4.16 12.00
N SER A 492 -14.62 -5.20 11.38
CA SER A 492 -15.95 -5.20 10.76
C SER A 492 -17.12 -4.95 11.73
N GLN A 493 -16.87 -4.82 13.03
CA GLN A 493 -17.88 -4.34 14.00
C GLN A 493 -18.34 -2.91 13.68
N PHE A 494 -17.42 -2.09 13.15
CA PHE A 494 -17.72 -0.74 12.67
C PHE A 494 -18.15 -0.82 11.21
N LYS A 495 -19.34 -0.27 10.94
CA LYS A 495 -19.81 -0.09 9.56
C LYS A 495 -18.91 0.88 8.81
N ASP A 496 -18.87 0.73 7.50
CA ASP A 496 -18.25 1.73 6.64
C ASP A 496 -19.02 3.06 6.70
N SER A 497 -18.30 4.18 6.76
CA SER A 497 -18.90 5.52 6.78
C SER A 497 -19.18 6.06 5.37
N ASP A 498 -20.43 6.42 5.09
CA ASP A 498 -20.87 7.01 3.81
C ASP A 498 -19.99 8.20 3.36
N ARG A 499 -19.59 9.08 4.30
CA ARG A 499 -18.76 10.25 3.96
C ARG A 499 -17.31 9.89 3.63
N MET A 500 -16.78 8.82 4.20
CA MET A 500 -15.43 8.34 3.87
C MET A 500 -15.43 7.45 2.62
N LEU A 501 -16.52 6.73 2.34
CA LEU A 501 -16.73 6.08 1.04
C LEU A 501 -16.72 7.12 -0.10
N LEU A 502 -17.32 8.30 0.11
CA LEU A 502 -17.25 9.41 -0.85
C LEU A 502 -15.83 9.98 -1.03
N GLU A 503 -15.04 10.15 0.04
CA GLU A 503 -13.64 10.58 -0.11
C GLU A 503 -12.77 9.49 -0.77
N PHE A 504 -13.06 8.21 -0.56
CA PHE A 504 -12.42 7.10 -1.26
C PHE A 504 -12.81 7.05 -2.74
N GLU A 505 -14.08 7.23 -3.10
CA GLU A 505 -14.53 7.38 -4.49
C GLU A 505 -13.79 8.54 -5.20
N ARG A 506 -13.64 9.69 -4.53
CA ARG A 506 -12.85 10.82 -5.03
C ARG A 506 -11.36 10.52 -5.16
N TYR A 507 -10.80 9.65 -4.33
CA TYR A 507 -9.41 9.20 -4.46
C TYR A 507 -9.27 8.31 -5.70
N GLN A 508 -10.13 7.29 -5.87
CA GLN A 508 -10.15 6.44 -7.06
C GLN A 508 -10.36 7.22 -8.36
N GLN A 509 -11.24 8.23 -8.34
CA GLN A 509 -11.45 9.12 -9.48
C GLN A 509 -10.21 10.00 -9.77
N ARG A 510 -9.48 10.47 -8.75
CA ARG A 510 -8.20 11.20 -8.96
C ARG A 510 -7.10 10.31 -9.57
N LEU A 511 -7.02 9.02 -9.21
CA LEU A 511 -6.11 8.07 -9.88
C LEU A 511 -6.47 7.89 -11.35
N LYS A 512 -7.76 7.73 -11.64
CA LYS A 512 -8.30 7.58 -13.00
C LYS A 512 -8.06 8.81 -13.87
N ASP A 513 -8.23 10.01 -13.32
CA ASP A 513 -8.03 11.27 -14.03
C ASP A 513 -6.54 11.59 -14.27
N ALA A 514 -5.65 11.13 -13.40
CA ALA A 514 -4.20 11.18 -13.63
C ALA A 514 -3.76 10.15 -14.69
N GLY A 515 -4.30 8.93 -14.63
CA GLY A 515 -3.83 7.78 -15.41
C GLY A 515 -2.40 7.37 -15.01
N PHE A 516 -1.88 6.27 -15.56
CA PHE A 516 -0.54 5.79 -15.19
C PHE A 516 0.56 6.80 -15.54
N ASP A 517 0.46 7.47 -16.69
CA ASP A 517 1.41 8.51 -17.09
C ASP A 517 1.45 9.68 -16.08
N GLY A 518 0.27 10.18 -15.66
CA GLY A 518 0.16 11.24 -14.65
C GLY A 518 0.49 10.78 -13.22
N LEU A 519 0.48 9.48 -12.94
CA LEU A 519 0.98 8.90 -11.70
C LEU A 519 2.50 8.65 -11.70
N GLY A 520 3.18 8.82 -12.86
CA GLY A 520 4.60 8.48 -13.03
C GLY A 520 4.87 6.97 -13.22
N VAL A 521 3.84 6.19 -13.51
CA VAL A 521 3.88 4.72 -13.62
C VAL A 521 4.03 4.33 -15.09
N ALA A 522 5.27 4.17 -15.56
CA ALA A 522 5.59 3.80 -16.94
C ALA A 522 5.89 2.29 -17.09
N PRO A 523 5.42 1.62 -18.17
CA PRO A 523 5.76 0.21 -18.44
C PRO A 523 7.26 -0.01 -18.73
N ILE A 524 7.92 -0.82 -17.92
CA ILE A 524 9.34 -1.18 -18.10
C ILE A 524 9.50 -2.50 -18.85
N ALA A 525 10.62 -2.70 -19.56
CA ALA A 525 10.91 -4.01 -20.15
C ALA A 525 10.98 -5.09 -19.06
N HIS A 526 10.41 -6.27 -19.31
CA HIS A 526 10.54 -7.40 -18.38
C HIS A 526 12.03 -7.79 -18.27
N PRO A 527 12.57 -8.13 -17.07
CA PRO A 527 14.01 -8.34 -16.89
C PRO A 527 14.64 -9.44 -17.76
N THR A 528 13.83 -10.36 -18.31
CA THR A 528 14.26 -11.42 -19.24
C THR A 528 14.19 -11.03 -20.72
N GLY A 529 13.73 -9.81 -21.04
CA GLY A 529 13.41 -9.37 -22.41
C GLY A 529 12.16 -10.02 -23.03
N ARG A 530 11.54 -11.01 -22.37
CA ARG A 530 10.35 -11.72 -22.87
C ARG A 530 9.09 -10.83 -22.83
N GLN A 531 8.16 -11.12 -23.72
CA GLN A 531 6.89 -10.40 -23.90
C GLN A 531 5.68 -11.29 -23.56
N TYR A 532 4.58 -10.65 -23.18
CA TYR A 532 3.32 -11.31 -22.80
C TYR A 532 2.47 -11.65 -24.04
N VAL A 533 1.58 -12.63 -23.90
CA VAL A 533 0.70 -13.13 -24.98
C VAL A 533 -0.77 -13.34 -24.54
N GLY A 534 -1.01 -13.56 -23.24
CA GLY A 534 -2.34 -13.81 -22.67
C GLY A 534 -2.72 -15.30 -22.60
N SER A 535 -3.53 -15.65 -21.59
CA SER A 535 -3.87 -17.05 -21.26
C SER A 535 -4.58 -17.79 -22.39
N GLU A 536 -5.42 -17.11 -23.19
CA GLU A 536 -6.21 -17.72 -24.27
C GLU A 536 -5.32 -18.52 -25.25
N VAL A 537 -4.15 -17.96 -25.60
CA VAL A 537 -3.22 -18.57 -26.55
C VAL A 537 -2.51 -19.79 -25.96
N CYS A 538 -2.29 -19.82 -24.63
CA CYS A 538 -1.82 -21.03 -23.94
C CYS A 538 -2.85 -22.17 -24.04
N GLY A 539 -4.15 -21.83 -24.02
CA GLY A 539 -5.26 -22.77 -24.14
C GLY A 539 -5.33 -23.50 -25.49
N GLU A 540 -4.77 -22.95 -26.56
CA GLU A 540 -4.71 -23.62 -27.88
C GLU A 540 -3.84 -24.89 -27.87
N CYS A 541 -2.88 -24.99 -26.93
CA CYS A 541 -1.97 -26.13 -26.80
C CYS A 541 -2.09 -26.88 -25.46
N HIS A 542 -2.54 -26.23 -24.39
CA HIS A 542 -2.54 -26.78 -23.02
C HIS A 542 -3.95 -26.78 -22.44
N THR A 543 -4.87 -27.51 -23.08
CA THR A 543 -6.31 -27.52 -22.75
C THR A 543 -6.59 -27.94 -21.32
N GLN A 544 -5.94 -28.98 -20.77
CA GLN A 544 -6.16 -29.39 -19.37
C GLN A 544 -5.63 -28.35 -18.36
N ALA A 545 -4.49 -27.72 -18.64
CA ALA A 545 -3.94 -26.67 -17.78
C ALA A 545 -4.80 -25.39 -17.83
N TYR A 546 -5.33 -25.07 -19.01
CA TYR A 546 -6.24 -23.95 -19.22
C TYR A 546 -7.58 -24.19 -18.51
N GLU A 547 -8.17 -25.38 -18.58
CA GLU A 547 -9.39 -25.74 -17.85
C GLU A 547 -9.19 -25.61 -16.32
N ILE A 548 -8.03 -26.00 -15.79
CA ILE A 548 -7.68 -25.81 -14.38
C ILE A 548 -7.59 -24.32 -14.01
N TRP A 549 -7.01 -23.48 -14.87
CA TRP A 549 -6.94 -22.03 -14.65
C TRP A 549 -8.30 -21.34 -14.77
N GLU A 550 -9.09 -21.66 -15.80
CA GLU A 550 -10.42 -21.10 -16.08
C GLU A 550 -11.43 -21.41 -14.96
N ASN A 551 -11.32 -22.58 -14.31
CA ASN A 551 -12.13 -22.94 -13.14
C ASN A 551 -11.58 -22.41 -11.80
N SER A 552 -10.48 -21.66 -11.80
CA SER A 552 -9.86 -21.09 -10.58
C SER A 552 -10.28 -19.64 -10.32
N PRO A 553 -10.21 -19.14 -9.08
CA PRO A 553 -10.48 -17.72 -8.78
C PRO A 553 -9.60 -16.71 -9.54
N HIS A 554 -8.47 -17.15 -10.09
CA HIS A 554 -7.51 -16.27 -10.77
C HIS A 554 -8.04 -15.65 -12.06
N VAL A 555 -8.91 -16.33 -12.83
CA VAL A 555 -9.52 -15.73 -14.03
C VAL A 555 -10.35 -14.49 -13.67
N HIS A 556 -11.01 -14.51 -12.52
CA HIS A 556 -11.85 -13.42 -12.01
C HIS A 556 -11.07 -12.39 -11.16
N ALA A 557 -9.74 -12.40 -11.17
CA ALA A 557 -8.96 -11.49 -10.33
C ALA A 557 -9.21 -10.01 -10.70
N THR A 558 -9.29 -9.65 -11.97
CA THR A 558 -9.67 -8.28 -12.35
C THR A 558 -11.14 -7.99 -12.03
N ASP A 559 -12.04 -8.95 -12.23
CA ASP A 559 -13.48 -8.77 -11.97
C ASP A 559 -13.75 -8.30 -10.52
N SER A 560 -13.03 -8.86 -9.54
CA SER A 560 -13.22 -8.51 -8.12
C SER A 560 -12.89 -7.05 -7.78
N ILE A 561 -12.01 -6.39 -8.56
CA ILE A 561 -11.66 -4.97 -8.37
C ILE A 561 -12.47 -4.00 -9.25
N ILE A 562 -13.19 -4.49 -10.27
CA ILE A 562 -14.02 -3.64 -11.16
C ILE A 562 -15.52 -3.73 -10.85
N ALA A 563 -15.97 -4.83 -10.23
CA ALA A 563 -17.39 -5.13 -10.09
C ALA A 563 -18.16 -4.04 -9.33
N ALA A 564 -19.33 -3.65 -9.86
CA ALA A 564 -20.28 -2.77 -9.17
C ALA A 564 -20.89 -3.38 -7.89
N SER A 565 -20.63 -4.67 -7.64
CA SER A 565 -20.95 -5.39 -6.41
C SER A 565 -19.71 -5.77 -5.58
N ASN A 566 -18.56 -5.12 -5.81
CA ASN A 566 -17.39 -5.34 -4.95
C ASN A 566 -17.65 -4.85 -3.51
N ASP A 567 -16.89 -5.44 -2.58
CA ASP A 567 -17.00 -5.31 -1.13
C ASP A 567 -17.21 -3.88 -0.59
N ARG A 568 -16.77 -2.82 -1.28
CA ARG A 568 -17.00 -1.42 -0.83
C ARG A 568 -17.88 -0.63 -1.79
N GLY A 569 -19.15 -1.04 -1.86
CA GLY A 569 -20.21 -0.27 -2.51
C GLY A 569 -20.06 -0.10 -4.02
N GLY A 570 -19.29 -0.97 -4.69
CA GLY A 570 -19.05 -0.89 -6.12
C GLY A 570 -18.01 0.15 -6.57
N ILE A 571 -17.25 0.76 -5.65
CA ILE A 571 -16.18 1.70 -5.99
C ILE A 571 -15.04 0.94 -6.70
N THR A 572 -14.73 1.30 -7.95
CA THR A 572 -13.75 0.56 -8.78
C THR A 572 -12.29 0.85 -8.41
N ARG A 573 -11.45 -0.19 -8.46
CA ARG A 573 -10.00 -0.12 -8.23
C ARG A 573 -9.16 -0.46 -9.46
N GLN A 574 -9.79 -0.57 -10.63
CA GLN A 574 -9.17 -0.81 -11.95
C GLN A 574 -8.17 0.26 -12.44
N HIS A 575 -7.95 1.31 -11.63
CA HIS A 575 -7.05 2.42 -11.90
C HIS A 575 -6.01 2.63 -10.78
N ASP A 576 -5.98 1.75 -9.76
CA ASP A 576 -5.00 1.81 -8.66
C ASP A 576 -3.85 0.81 -8.91
N PRO A 577 -2.60 1.29 -9.11
CA PRO A 577 -1.41 0.44 -9.25
C PRO A 577 -1.20 -0.59 -8.13
N GLU A 578 -1.65 -0.29 -6.91
CA GLU A 578 -1.57 -1.19 -5.74
C GLU A 578 -2.61 -2.31 -5.75
N CYS A 579 -3.69 -2.17 -6.53
CA CYS A 579 -4.66 -3.25 -6.75
C CYS A 579 -4.35 -4.03 -8.02
N ILE A 580 -4.00 -3.35 -9.11
CA ILE A 580 -3.78 -3.99 -10.42
C ILE A 580 -2.58 -4.95 -10.38
N SER A 581 -1.56 -4.68 -9.55
CA SER A 581 -0.32 -5.47 -9.53
C SER A 581 -0.50 -6.95 -9.19
N CYS A 582 -1.54 -7.30 -8.42
CA CYS A 582 -1.90 -8.68 -8.08
C CYS A 582 -3.14 -9.18 -8.85
N HIS A 583 -3.93 -8.28 -9.45
CA HIS A 583 -5.23 -8.58 -10.05
C HIS A 583 -5.24 -8.59 -11.60
N ALA A 584 -4.09 -8.41 -12.26
CA ALA A 584 -3.94 -8.44 -13.72
C ALA A 584 -2.62 -9.11 -14.16
N THR A 585 -2.50 -9.46 -15.45
CA THR A 585 -1.28 -10.05 -16.01
C THR A 585 -0.25 -8.99 -16.43
N GLY A 586 1.04 -9.28 -16.20
CA GLY A 586 2.13 -8.44 -16.67
C GLY A 586 2.39 -7.19 -15.83
N TRP A 587 2.20 -7.29 -14.51
CA TRP A 587 2.66 -6.32 -13.52
C TRP A 587 3.68 -6.96 -12.57
N ASN A 588 4.41 -6.14 -11.81
CA ASN A 588 5.20 -6.60 -10.67
C ASN A 588 4.38 -6.48 -9.36
N PRO A 589 3.94 -7.58 -8.73
CA PRO A 589 3.05 -7.55 -7.57
C PRO A 589 3.60 -6.70 -6.42
N GLN A 590 4.88 -6.84 -6.11
CA GLN A 590 5.56 -6.24 -4.96
C GLN A 590 6.14 -4.84 -5.22
N LYS A 591 6.14 -4.35 -6.47
CA LYS A 591 6.69 -3.05 -6.87
C LYS A 591 5.75 -2.16 -7.68
N PHE A 592 4.53 -2.64 -7.97
CA PHE A 592 3.40 -1.81 -8.39
C PHE A 592 3.61 -1.04 -9.69
N TYR A 593 4.36 -1.65 -10.63
CA TYR A 593 4.58 -1.14 -11.98
C TYR A 593 4.16 -2.18 -13.03
N PRO A 594 3.69 -1.74 -14.22
CA PRO A 594 3.46 -2.60 -15.38
C PRO A 594 4.77 -2.98 -16.07
N TYR A 595 4.77 -4.14 -16.72
CA TYR A 595 5.77 -4.47 -17.74
C TYR A 595 5.28 -4.06 -19.13
N GLN A 596 6.22 -3.81 -20.05
CA GLN A 596 5.93 -3.68 -21.48
C GLN A 596 5.24 -4.94 -21.99
N THR A 597 4.26 -4.78 -22.88
CA THR A 597 3.29 -5.80 -23.31
C THR A 597 2.38 -6.37 -22.20
N GLY A 598 2.52 -5.96 -20.93
CA GLY A 598 1.60 -6.31 -19.84
C GLY A 598 0.27 -5.55 -19.88
N PHE A 599 -0.62 -5.84 -18.93
CA PHE A 599 -1.95 -5.22 -18.83
C PHE A 599 -1.88 -3.70 -18.66
N ILE A 600 -2.71 -2.98 -19.42
CA ILE A 600 -2.88 -1.52 -19.30
C ILE A 600 -4.35 -1.17 -18.97
N SER A 601 -5.32 -1.80 -19.63
CA SER A 601 -6.75 -1.71 -19.31
C SER A 601 -7.52 -2.81 -20.02
N ALA A 602 -8.74 -3.11 -19.59
CA ALA A 602 -9.58 -4.14 -20.24
C ALA A 602 -9.86 -3.82 -21.73
N GLU A 603 -9.91 -2.54 -22.11
CA GLU A 603 -10.14 -2.10 -23.49
C GLU A 603 -8.89 -2.13 -24.37
N LYS A 604 -7.69 -1.96 -23.78
CA LYS A 604 -6.41 -1.95 -24.50
C LYS A 604 -5.74 -3.32 -24.56
N THR A 605 -5.91 -4.13 -23.52
CA THR A 605 -5.22 -5.40 -23.29
C THR A 605 -6.19 -6.45 -22.71
N PRO A 606 -7.27 -6.82 -23.43
CA PRO A 606 -8.29 -7.73 -22.93
C PRO A 606 -7.74 -9.13 -22.59
N LEU A 607 -6.74 -9.62 -23.33
CA LEU A 607 -6.11 -10.93 -23.14
C LEU A 607 -5.27 -11.06 -21.85
N LEU A 608 -5.12 -9.95 -21.10
CA LEU A 608 -4.28 -9.85 -19.89
C LEU A 608 -5.11 -9.49 -18.65
N VAL A 609 -6.43 -9.68 -18.74
CA VAL A 609 -7.41 -9.62 -17.65
C VAL A 609 -7.29 -10.89 -16.79
N GLY A 610 -7.44 -10.74 -15.48
CA GLY A 610 -7.24 -11.79 -14.49
C GLY A 610 -5.76 -12.00 -14.13
N SER A 611 -5.49 -12.92 -13.20
CA SER A 611 -4.14 -13.42 -12.93
C SER A 611 -3.91 -14.61 -13.88
N GLY A 612 -3.53 -14.31 -15.11
CA GLY A 612 -3.34 -15.28 -16.19
C GLY A 612 -2.16 -16.24 -15.99
N CYS A 613 -2.02 -17.20 -16.92
CA CYS A 613 -0.95 -18.22 -16.88
C CYS A 613 0.45 -17.60 -16.76
N GLU A 614 0.67 -16.44 -17.37
CA GLU A 614 1.93 -15.69 -17.38
C GLU A 614 2.24 -14.98 -16.04
N ASN A 615 1.30 -14.90 -15.10
CA ASN A 615 1.62 -14.51 -13.71
C ASN A 615 2.41 -15.61 -13.00
N CYS A 616 2.17 -16.88 -13.30
CA CYS A 616 2.91 -18.02 -12.75
C CYS A 616 4.16 -18.36 -13.57
N HIS A 617 4.02 -18.52 -14.89
CA HIS A 617 5.08 -19.01 -15.79
C HIS A 617 5.95 -17.89 -16.40
N GLY A 618 5.59 -16.63 -16.17
CA GLY A 618 6.23 -15.47 -16.81
C GLY A 618 5.82 -15.28 -18.27
N PRO A 619 6.39 -14.28 -18.98
CA PRO A 619 5.96 -13.91 -20.32
C PRO A 619 6.32 -14.99 -21.36
N GLY A 620 5.35 -15.47 -22.11
CA GLY A 620 5.41 -16.68 -22.94
C GLY A 620 5.45 -16.46 -24.45
N LYS A 621 5.38 -15.22 -24.96
CA LYS A 621 5.28 -14.96 -26.41
C LYS A 621 6.36 -15.70 -27.24
N SER A 622 7.63 -15.65 -26.82
CA SER A 622 8.72 -16.29 -27.56
C SER A 622 8.63 -17.82 -27.62
N HIS A 623 7.94 -18.46 -26.66
CA HIS A 623 7.64 -19.90 -26.71
C HIS A 623 6.52 -20.18 -27.72
N VAL A 624 5.44 -19.39 -27.70
CA VAL A 624 4.32 -19.49 -28.65
C VAL A 624 4.80 -19.30 -30.09
N ASP A 625 5.57 -18.23 -30.36
CA ASP A 625 6.12 -17.92 -31.68
C ASP A 625 6.99 -19.08 -32.22
N ALA A 626 7.69 -19.82 -31.33
CA ALA A 626 8.51 -20.97 -31.70
C ALA A 626 7.69 -22.25 -31.99
N GLU A 627 6.59 -22.49 -31.26
CA GLU A 627 5.70 -23.64 -31.52
C GLU A 627 4.89 -23.48 -32.82
N TYR A 628 4.50 -22.24 -33.18
CA TYR A 628 3.84 -21.95 -34.46
C TYR A 628 4.83 -21.83 -35.63
N GLY A 629 6.13 -21.60 -35.36
CA GLY A 629 7.15 -21.41 -36.39
C GLY A 629 7.20 -20.01 -36.98
N ASP A 630 6.70 -19.00 -36.25
CA ASP A 630 6.78 -17.57 -36.60
C ASP A 630 8.21 -17.01 -36.44
N ILE A 631 9.09 -17.73 -35.73
CA ILE A 631 10.53 -17.45 -35.59
C ILE A 631 11.38 -18.67 -35.94
N GLU A 632 12.60 -18.44 -36.44
CA GLU A 632 13.57 -19.52 -36.68
C GLU A 632 14.12 -20.04 -35.34
N THR A 633 13.82 -21.29 -34.99
CA THR A 633 14.37 -21.98 -33.81
C THR A 633 14.91 -23.36 -34.16
N ASP A 634 16.03 -23.74 -33.53
CA ASP A 634 16.46 -25.14 -33.48
C ASP A 634 15.84 -25.87 -32.27
N ASN A 635 16.13 -27.17 -32.16
CA ASN A 635 15.61 -28.02 -31.07
C ASN A 635 16.14 -27.62 -29.68
N GLU A 636 17.31 -26.98 -29.58
CA GLU A 636 17.90 -26.59 -28.30
C GLU A 636 17.18 -25.35 -27.76
N LEU A 637 17.00 -24.33 -28.62
CA LEU A 637 16.22 -23.13 -28.31
C LEU A 637 14.75 -23.45 -28.01
N LEU A 638 14.12 -24.34 -28.79
CA LEU A 638 12.73 -24.77 -28.55
C LEU A 638 12.58 -25.51 -27.21
N LEU A 639 13.51 -26.40 -26.86
CA LEU A 639 13.50 -27.07 -25.56
C LEU A 639 13.75 -26.11 -24.40
N GLU A 640 14.58 -25.09 -24.60
CA GLU A 640 14.84 -24.06 -23.60
C GLU A 640 13.63 -23.15 -23.37
N LEU A 641 12.98 -22.69 -24.44
CA LEU A 641 11.73 -21.91 -24.37
C LEU A 641 10.61 -22.69 -23.66
N ARG A 642 10.50 -24.00 -23.88
CA ARG A 642 9.59 -24.90 -23.14
C ARG A 642 9.92 -24.96 -21.64
N ARG A 643 11.20 -25.09 -21.26
CA ARG A 643 11.61 -25.09 -19.84
C ARG A 643 11.30 -23.78 -19.14
N GLN A 644 11.43 -22.64 -19.84
CA GLN A 644 11.13 -21.31 -19.29
C GLN A 644 9.65 -21.09 -18.96
N MET A 645 8.76 -21.99 -19.39
CA MET A 645 7.34 -22.04 -19.05
C MET A 645 7.02 -23.04 -17.92
N VAL A 646 8.02 -23.66 -17.28
CA VAL A 646 7.81 -24.59 -16.16
C VAL A 646 8.07 -23.89 -14.83
N LEU A 647 7.03 -23.76 -14.00
CA LEU A 647 7.16 -23.35 -12.60
C LEU A 647 7.28 -24.61 -11.71
N PRO A 648 8.46 -24.99 -11.22
CA PRO A 648 8.61 -26.15 -10.35
C PRO A 648 8.09 -25.85 -8.93
N LEU A 649 7.58 -26.88 -8.25
CA LEU A 649 7.09 -26.80 -6.86
C LEU A 649 8.09 -26.10 -5.90
N ALA A 650 9.39 -26.34 -6.08
CA ALA A 650 10.45 -25.73 -5.28
C ALA A 650 10.53 -24.18 -5.39
N GLN A 651 9.99 -23.60 -6.47
CA GLN A 651 9.93 -22.14 -6.70
C GLN A 651 8.49 -21.60 -6.59
N ALA A 652 7.49 -22.46 -6.78
CA ALA A 652 6.08 -22.10 -6.75
C ALA A 652 5.66 -21.37 -5.47
N ARG A 653 6.19 -21.75 -4.31
CA ARG A 653 5.85 -21.09 -3.04
C ARG A 653 6.30 -19.63 -3.00
N GLU A 654 7.54 -19.34 -3.39
CA GLU A 654 8.04 -17.97 -3.47
C GLU A 654 7.27 -17.16 -4.52
N LYS A 655 6.93 -17.79 -5.66
CA LYS A 655 6.18 -17.16 -6.73
C LYS A 655 4.75 -16.78 -6.32
N CYS A 656 4.03 -17.65 -5.62
CA CYS A 656 2.69 -17.35 -5.12
C CYS A 656 2.72 -16.28 -4.02
N LEU A 657 3.73 -16.28 -3.15
CA LEU A 657 3.91 -15.28 -2.10
C LEU A 657 4.22 -13.86 -2.63
N GLU A 658 4.46 -13.67 -3.93
CA GLU A 658 4.46 -12.32 -4.53
C GLU A 658 3.09 -11.64 -4.44
N CYS A 659 1.99 -12.40 -4.46
CA CYS A 659 0.61 -11.90 -4.32
C CYS A 659 -0.05 -12.33 -3.00
N HIS A 660 0.19 -13.56 -2.55
CA HIS A 660 -0.46 -14.17 -1.38
C HIS A 660 0.30 -13.93 -0.07
N ASP A 661 0.60 -12.66 0.24
CA ASP A 661 1.28 -12.27 1.47
C ASP A 661 0.37 -12.23 2.72
N LEU A 662 0.92 -11.85 3.88
CA LEU A 662 0.22 -11.79 5.17
C LEU A 662 -0.92 -10.75 5.25
N ASP A 663 -0.96 -9.78 4.34
CA ASP A 663 -2.11 -8.87 4.19
C ASP A 663 -3.11 -9.47 3.20
N ASN A 664 -2.64 -9.94 2.05
CA ASN A 664 -3.46 -10.28 0.90
C ASN A 664 -4.06 -11.70 0.95
N SER A 665 -3.38 -12.67 1.55
CA SER A 665 -3.87 -14.04 1.76
C SER A 665 -3.20 -14.73 2.97
N PRO A 666 -3.42 -14.23 4.20
CA PRO A 666 -2.85 -14.80 5.42
C PRO A 666 -3.13 -16.30 5.65
N ASP A 667 -4.25 -16.84 5.17
CA ASP A 667 -4.53 -18.29 5.26
C ASP A 667 -3.49 -19.13 4.49
N PHE A 668 -2.87 -18.55 3.46
CA PHE A 668 -1.76 -19.11 2.69
C PHE A 668 -0.46 -19.25 3.49
N HIS A 669 -0.37 -18.55 4.64
CA HIS A 669 0.72 -18.67 5.60
C HIS A 669 0.44 -19.64 6.75
N THR A 670 -0.82 -20.10 6.93
CA THR A 670 -1.23 -20.95 8.07
C THR A 670 -1.62 -22.37 7.68
N ALA A 671 -2.17 -22.58 6.48
CA ALA A 671 -2.40 -23.90 5.89
C ALA A 671 -1.15 -24.45 5.18
N PRO A 672 -1.04 -25.78 4.96
CA PRO A 672 0.04 -26.36 4.16
C PRO A 672 0.00 -25.82 2.72
N PHE A 673 1.16 -25.40 2.20
CA PHE A 673 1.25 -24.86 0.83
C PHE A 673 0.81 -25.89 -0.23
N GLU A 674 1.07 -27.17 0.06
CA GLU A 674 0.69 -28.32 -0.75
C GLU A 674 -0.83 -28.39 -1.00
N GLU A 675 -1.67 -27.94 -0.05
CA GLU A 675 -3.13 -27.93 -0.24
C GLU A 675 -3.58 -26.90 -1.28
N TYR A 676 -2.86 -25.78 -1.44
CA TYR A 676 -3.09 -24.81 -2.51
C TYR A 676 -2.47 -25.25 -3.83
N TRP A 677 -1.24 -25.78 -3.79
CA TRP A 677 -0.57 -26.31 -4.99
C TRP A 677 -1.37 -27.44 -5.65
N ASP A 678 -1.95 -28.34 -4.85
CA ASP A 678 -2.75 -29.46 -5.35
C ASP A 678 -4.05 -29.06 -6.05
N GLN A 679 -4.52 -27.82 -5.87
CA GLN A 679 -5.67 -27.27 -6.59
C GLN A 679 -5.32 -26.73 -7.99
N ILE A 680 -4.07 -26.32 -8.23
CA ILE A 680 -3.66 -25.63 -9.47
C ILE A 680 -2.56 -26.33 -10.27
N LYS A 681 -1.94 -27.39 -9.72
CA LYS A 681 -0.85 -28.13 -10.39
C LYS A 681 -1.33 -28.81 -11.67
N HIS A 682 -0.55 -28.65 -12.73
CA HIS A 682 -0.80 -29.22 -14.05
C HIS A 682 0.53 -29.64 -14.69
N TYR A 683 0.48 -30.49 -15.73
CA TYR A 683 1.67 -31.12 -16.30
C TYR A 683 1.70 -31.03 -17.83
N GLY A 684 2.59 -30.19 -18.36
CA GLY A 684 3.01 -30.24 -19.76
C GLY A 684 1.91 -29.92 -20.77
N LYS A 685 2.03 -30.54 -21.95
CA LYS A 685 1.12 -30.46 -23.09
C LYS A 685 0.32 -31.77 -23.19
N ASP A 686 -0.91 -31.66 -23.69
CA ASP A 686 -1.86 -32.77 -23.87
C ASP A 686 -1.51 -33.70 -25.06
#